data_AF-A0A7C8IKZ8-F1
#
_entry.id   AF-A0A7C8IKZ8-F1
#
_cell.length_a   1.000
_cell.length_b   1.000
_cell.length_c   1.000
_cell.angle_alpha   90.00
_cell.angle_beta   90.00
_cell.angle_gamma   90.00
#
_symmetry.space_group_name_H-M   'P 1'
#
loop_
_entity.id
_entity.type
_entity.pdbx_description
1 polymer ?
#
loop_
_entity_poly.entity_id
_entity_poly.type
_entity_poly.pdbx_seq_one_letter_code
_entity_poly.pdbx_strand_id
1 'polypeptide(L)'
;MNPPSSYKGYKDNITEPSSNQKKPTNRDYDFGWVAALSIERAAALAMLDEEYEPLPQKEGDSNNYSFGRIQHHNIVIASLPDDGYGTVNAATVANNMHRSFPSLREYLMVGIAGGAGGVDVRLGDIVVSTKVIQYDLGKVAKNQLESTAIPLQPSQHLRMAVSALKARHETKPSRIPAILARVAEQNPHMEQYACRESLNDLLFESTYEHPKPRNRYDNEFENSCNNCDTSRLVKRTTRPNNYPKVHYGIVASGNRVIKHAKTRDRLGKQFKAISFEMEGAGLIENLRCLVIRAICDYADSHKNKQWQRYAAATAAAYAKELLCEIPVLEVDGRSVPYNDVASSSLICAPRNNTDNYKHQKDQQYSAAATTAYTGKLLRKTSVLKSEDREKRIATIQGKPGVSKSTLLKFIYMKNKSQAISFFFNARGNKLERSVEGMYRSLLLQLLERFPDLRKVLEGRQLLRTARLAIGMEEFLSLERGDLGIEWALGTLQDLFGEAVARLGRRELICFIDALDECDQAQVQDMVDYFEQLGELSPEPNLKLCFSSRHYPTVAIKSRLTLILEKQSGHSRDLEEYICRNLNVGQNNAQEFKDTLIQKAAGIFIWVVLVVGILNKENRDRLLLSIQWILYAKEPLDPHAYYFAMVAGLDPRNSLSEWDPDQVSTDQMRQFVSSSSKGLAEVTNSAYPTVQFIHESVRDFLIEAGGFRELACEFWPELAKDIRSRSHDRLKECCHAYIRARSPHEEGLGYGDKVGPVWGPHHAFRFPFLKYSVTYILFHAEMAAATLPQDVFLESFDLQTWIELHNIFLSRDEEEYARSTGLFYILDKRNCPRLAATASYHGRINLSALGYKIRRKLSEPTTGCCIL
;
A
#
# COMPACT_ATOMS: atom_id res chain seq x y z
N MET A 1 58.12 -19.50 -28.50
CA MET A 1 58.68 -18.27 -27.90
C MET A 1 58.03 -18.11 -26.53
N ASN A 2 58.81 -18.18 -25.45
CA ASN A 2 58.31 -18.12 -24.07
C ASN A 2 57.81 -16.71 -23.70
N PRO A 3 56.75 -16.62 -22.88
CA PRO A 3 56.54 -15.52 -21.93
C PRO A 3 56.67 -16.01 -20.46
N PRO A 4 56.80 -15.08 -19.50
CA PRO A 4 57.68 -15.26 -18.36
C PRO A 4 57.01 -15.72 -17.06
N SER A 5 57.79 -16.44 -16.27
CA SER A 5 57.55 -16.83 -14.89
C SER A 5 57.67 -15.65 -13.92
N SER A 6 56.63 -15.35 -13.14
CA SER A 6 56.76 -14.99 -11.72
C SER A 6 55.39 -14.76 -11.07
N TYR A 7 54.82 -15.79 -10.46
CA TYR A 7 53.99 -15.63 -9.26
C TYR A 7 54.50 -16.62 -8.22
N LYS A 8 55.22 -16.07 -7.23
CA LYS A 8 55.70 -16.80 -6.05
C LYS A 8 54.51 -17.37 -5.29
N GLY A 9 54.60 -18.65 -4.95
CA GLY A 9 53.56 -19.40 -4.26
C GLY A 9 53.19 -18.83 -2.90
N TYR A 10 51.88 -18.79 -2.64
CA TYR A 10 51.36 -18.95 -1.30
C TYR A 10 51.32 -20.46 -1.02
N LYS A 11 52.13 -20.91 -0.06
CA LYS A 11 52.05 -22.28 0.45
C LYS A 11 50.74 -22.44 1.19
N ASP A 12 49.99 -23.47 0.83
CA ASP A 12 48.86 -23.98 1.61
C ASP A 12 49.37 -24.41 2.99
N ASN A 13 49.03 -23.62 4.01
CA ASN A 13 49.01 -24.13 5.37
C ASN A 13 47.74 -24.98 5.50
N ILE A 14 47.89 -26.28 5.29
CA ILE A 14 46.89 -27.27 5.67
C ILE A 14 46.83 -27.26 7.20
N THR A 15 45.92 -26.48 7.76
CA THR A 15 45.45 -26.68 9.13
C THR A 15 44.46 -27.83 9.11
N GLU A 16 44.75 -28.89 9.86
CA GLU A 16 43.80 -29.95 10.21
C GLU A 16 42.48 -29.35 10.73
N PRO A 17 41.32 -29.98 10.46
CA PRO A 17 40.03 -29.43 10.83
C PRO A 17 39.90 -29.41 12.36
N SER A 18 39.91 -28.21 12.94
CA SER A 18 39.61 -28.01 14.36
C SER A 18 38.18 -28.50 14.63
N SER A 19 38.07 -29.60 15.35
CA SER A 19 36.84 -30.34 15.64
C SER A 19 35.90 -29.66 16.65
N ASN A 20 35.64 -28.36 16.49
CA ASN A 20 34.71 -27.62 17.38
C ASN A 20 33.97 -26.46 16.69
N GLN A 21 33.81 -26.47 15.36
CA GLN A 21 32.93 -25.52 14.70
C GLN A 21 31.46 -25.89 14.95
N LYS A 22 30.75 -25.01 15.65
CA LYS A 22 29.32 -25.13 15.92
C LYS A 22 28.58 -25.17 14.57
N LYS A 23 27.77 -26.21 14.34
CA LYS A 23 26.98 -26.34 13.09
C LYS A 23 26.11 -25.08 12.88
N PRO A 24 26.09 -24.49 11.67
CA PRO A 24 25.24 -23.34 11.36
C PRO A 24 23.77 -23.67 11.61
N THR A 25 23.07 -22.78 12.29
CA THR A 25 21.61 -22.82 12.49
C THR A 25 20.91 -21.99 11.41
N ASN A 26 19.58 -22.04 11.35
CA ASN A 26 18.79 -21.20 10.44
C ASN A 26 18.99 -19.67 10.64
N ARG A 27 19.70 -19.26 11.70
CA ARG A 27 20.02 -17.85 11.99
C ARG A 27 21.42 -17.43 11.55
N ASP A 28 22.19 -18.33 10.97
CA ASP A 28 23.57 -18.06 10.60
C ASP A 28 23.73 -17.78 9.10
N TYR A 29 22.64 -17.81 8.32
CA TYR A 29 22.65 -17.58 6.87
C TYR A 29 22.47 -16.09 6.52
N ASP A 30 23.35 -15.59 5.64
CA ASP A 30 23.46 -14.17 5.27
C ASP A 30 22.67 -13.83 4.00
N PHE A 31 22.69 -14.72 3.00
CA PHE A 31 22.07 -14.50 1.68
C PHE A 31 21.17 -15.64 1.25
N GLY A 32 19.99 -15.25 0.72
CA GLY A 32 19.06 -16.18 0.09
C GLY A 32 19.32 -16.23 -1.41
N TRP A 33 19.51 -17.42 -1.96
CA TRP A 33 19.70 -17.63 -3.39
C TRP A 33 18.51 -18.42 -3.93
N VAL A 34 17.74 -17.78 -4.82
CA VAL A 34 16.58 -18.41 -5.47
C VAL A 34 16.94 -18.73 -6.92
N ALA A 35 16.82 -20.00 -7.27
CA ALA A 35 16.91 -20.53 -8.62
C ALA A 35 15.51 -20.94 -9.10
N ALA A 36 15.15 -20.71 -10.36
CA ALA A 36 13.86 -21.15 -10.88
C ALA A 36 13.89 -22.64 -11.24
N LEU A 37 14.95 -23.10 -11.90
CA LEU A 37 15.04 -24.45 -12.47
C LEU A 37 16.05 -25.33 -11.73
N SER A 38 15.89 -26.66 -11.83
CA SER A 38 16.83 -27.64 -11.27
C SER A 38 18.26 -27.48 -11.80
N ILE A 39 18.43 -27.13 -13.09
CA ILE A 39 19.73 -26.83 -13.69
C ILE A 39 20.37 -25.55 -13.13
N GLU A 40 19.55 -24.56 -12.74
CA GLU A 40 20.03 -23.32 -12.13
C GLU A 40 20.44 -23.57 -10.68
N ARG A 41 19.68 -24.42 -9.96
CA ARG A 41 20.04 -24.88 -8.62
C ARG A 41 21.34 -25.69 -8.65
N ALA A 42 21.50 -26.59 -9.61
CA ALA A 42 22.74 -27.35 -9.78
C ALA A 42 23.95 -26.43 -10.00
N ALA A 43 23.79 -25.40 -10.85
CA ALA A 43 24.82 -24.38 -11.05
C ALA A 43 25.11 -23.59 -9.76
N ALA A 44 24.10 -23.25 -8.97
CA ALA A 44 24.27 -22.55 -7.69
C ALA A 44 25.02 -23.41 -6.65
N LEU A 45 24.70 -24.69 -6.54
CA LEU A 45 25.39 -25.63 -5.64
C LEU A 45 26.87 -25.76 -5.99
N ALA A 46 27.20 -25.86 -7.28
CA ALA A 46 28.59 -25.89 -7.75
C ALA A 46 29.40 -24.62 -7.43
N MET A 47 28.75 -23.53 -7.01
CA MET A 47 29.42 -22.30 -6.58
C MET A 47 29.77 -22.28 -5.09
N LEU A 48 29.23 -23.18 -4.27
CA LEU A 48 29.57 -23.26 -2.86
C LEU A 48 31.03 -23.65 -2.69
N ASP A 49 31.72 -23.02 -1.73
CA ASP A 49 33.05 -23.44 -1.30
C ASP A 49 32.95 -24.63 -0.32
N GLU A 50 31.84 -24.70 0.42
CA GLU A 50 31.51 -25.77 1.37
C GLU A 50 30.00 -25.98 1.41
N GLU A 51 29.56 -27.24 1.37
CA GLU A 51 28.16 -27.64 1.55
C GLU A 51 27.91 -28.03 3.01
N TYR A 52 26.75 -27.66 3.54
CA TYR A 52 26.34 -28.00 4.90
C TYR A 52 25.21 -29.02 4.90
N GLU A 53 25.15 -29.81 5.98
CA GLU A 53 24.07 -30.77 6.20
C GLU A 53 22.69 -30.11 6.27
N PRO A 54 21.62 -30.77 5.79
CA PRO A 54 20.26 -30.26 5.87
C PRO A 54 19.84 -29.92 7.30
N LEU A 55 19.18 -28.77 7.46
CA LEU A 55 18.55 -28.37 8.70
C LEU A 55 17.10 -28.88 8.79
N PRO A 56 16.56 -29.10 10.00
CA PRO A 56 15.14 -29.40 10.18
C PRO A 56 14.26 -28.34 9.54
N GLN A 57 13.28 -28.77 8.76
CA GLN A 57 12.35 -27.89 8.06
C GLN A 57 11.30 -27.35 9.02
N LYS A 58 10.96 -26.07 8.86
CA LYS A 58 9.96 -25.39 9.70
C LYS A 58 8.56 -25.82 9.28
N GLU A 59 7.68 -26.04 10.25
CA GLU A 59 6.28 -26.38 9.99
C GLU A 59 5.58 -25.29 9.16
N GLY A 60 4.87 -25.70 8.11
CA GLY A 60 4.20 -24.80 7.17
C GLY A 60 5.09 -24.14 6.11
N ASP A 61 6.39 -24.44 6.09
CA ASP A 61 7.28 -24.13 4.96
C ASP A 61 7.39 -25.36 4.06
N SER A 62 6.98 -25.24 2.79
CA SER A 62 7.03 -26.32 1.80
C SER A 62 8.29 -26.31 0.93
N ASN A 63 9.20 -25.35 1.11
CA ASN A 63 10.41 -25.24 0.30
C ASN A 63 11.44 -26.33 0.63
N ASN A 64 12.19 -26.75 -0.38
CA ASN A 64 13.35 -27.61 -0.21
C ASN A 64 14.66 -26.80 -0.32
N TYR A 65 15.40 -26.70 0.78
CA TYR A 65 16.63 -25.90 0.89
C TYR A 65 17.91 -26.71 0.75
N SER A 66 18.92 -26.08 0.19
CA SER A 66 20.32 -26.50 0.29
C SER A 66 21.12 -25.42 1.01
N PHE A 67 22.20 -25.83 1.65
CA PHE A 67 22.96 -24.99 2.56
C PHE A 67 24.44 -25.04 2.24
N GLY A 68 25.12 -23.92 2.38
CA GLY A 68 26.56 -23.90 2.27
C GLY A 68 27.16 -22.53 2.52
N ARG A 69 28.39 -22.36 2.07
CA ARG A 69 29.17 -21.13 2.25
C ARG A 69 29.83 -20.72 0.96
N ILE A 70 29.86 -19.41 0.71
CA ILE A 70 30.70 -18.77 -0.30
C ILE A 70 31.59 -17.78 0.42
N GLN A 71 32.88 -18.07 0.43
CA GLN A 71 33.92 -17.35 1.16
C GLN A 71 33.59 -17.23 2.65
N HIS A 72 33.02 -16.09 3.06
CA HIS A 72 32.68 -15.80 4.45
C HIS A 72 31.17 -15.69 4.70
N HIS A 73 30.35 -15.84 3.66
CA HIS A 73 28.90 -15.69 3.74
C HIS A 73 28.24 -17.06 3.70
N ASN A 74 27.33 -17.32 4.64
CA ASN A 74 26.52 -18.52 4.63
C ASN A 74 25.33 -18.31 3.70
N ILE A 75 25.11 -19.25 2.78
CA ILE A 75 24.15 -19.17 1.69
C ILE A 75 23.10 -20.26 1.86
N VAL A 76 21.83 -19.87 1.75
CA VAL A 76 20.71 -20.81 1.63
C VAL A 76 20.13 -20.74 0.23
N ILE A 77 20.00 -21.88 -0.43
CA ILE A 77 19.54 -22.01 -1.81
C ILE A 77 18.18 -22.71 -1.82
N ALA A 78 17.22 -22.18 -2.57
CA ALA A 78 15.97 -22.89 -2.87
C ALA A 78 15.66 -22.82 -4.37
N SER A 79 14.85 -23.79 -4.82
CA SER A 79 14.27 -23.80 -6.16
C SER A 79 12.76 -23.68 -6.13
N LEU A 80 12.18 -23.21 -7.23
CA LEU A 80 10.73 -23.33 -7.45
C LEU A 80 10.34 -24.81 -7.68
N PRO A 81 9.07 -25.19 -7.49
CA PRO A 81 8.56 -26.51 -7.86
C PRO A 81 8.78 -26.81 -9.35
N ASP A 82 9.00 -28.08 -9.72
CA ASP A 82 9.32 -28.47 -11.11
C ASP A 82 8.22 -28.12 -12.13
N ASP A 83 6.95 -28.06 -11.70
CA ASP A 83 5.80 -27.63 -12.48
C ASP A 83 5.45 -26.14 -12.30
N GLY A 84 6.19 -25.43 -11.46
CA GLY A 84 5.96 -24.05 -11.06
C GLY A 84 7.02 -23.09 -11.62
N TYR A 85 6.61 -22.16 -12.46
CA TYR A 85 7.41 -20.99 -12.84
C TYR A 85 6.57 -19.71 -12.65
N GLY A 86 7.19 -18.55 -12.87
CA GLY A 86 6.47 -17.28 -12.80
C GLY A 86 6.59 -16.55 -11.46
N THR A 87 6.10 -15.31 -11.43
CA THR A 87 6.31 -14.35 -10.34
C THR A 87 5.66 -14.78 -9.03
N VAL A 88 4.51 -15.46 -9.08
CA VAL A 88 3.78 -15.92 -7.89
C VAL A 88 4.54 -17.02 -7.14
N ASN A 89 5.02 -18.03 -7.85
CA ASN A 89 5.78 -19.12 -7.25
C ASN A 89 7.10 -18.61 -6.67
N ALA A 90 7.77 -17.71 -7.40
CA ALA A 90 8.99 -17.08 -6.94
C ALA A 90 8.78 -16.28 -5.64
N ALA A 91 7.69 -15.51 -5.54
CA ALA A 91 7.33 -14.78 -4.33
C ALA A 91 7.02 -15.73 -3.15
N THR A 92 6.31 -16.83 -3.38
CA THR A 92 6.00 -17.84 -2.37
C THR A 92 7.27 -18.48 -1.81
N VAL A 93 8.16 -18.95 -2.68
CA VAL A 93 9.45 -19.54 -2.27
C VAL A 93 10.26 -18.53 -1.47
N ALA A 94 10.39 -17.30 -1.95
CA ALA A 94 11.20 -16.30 -1.28
C ALA A 94 10.62 -15.86 0.08
N ASN A 95 9.29 -15.76 0.20
CA ASN A 95 8.63 -15.44 1.48
C ASN A 95 8.76 -16.58 2.50
N ASN A 96 8.62 -17.83 2.07
CA ASN A 96 8.86 -18.98 2.93
C ASN A 96 10.33 -19.03 3.39
N MET A 97 11.27 -18.78 2.48
CA MET A 97 12.70 -18.65 2.81
C MET A 97 12.94 -17.54 3.83
N HIS A 98 12.33 -16.37 3.65
CA HIS A 98 12.42 -15.27 4.60
C HIS A 98 11.89 -15.63 6.00
N ARG A 99 10.78 -16.39 6.07
CA ARG A 99 10.18 -16.85 7.34
C ARG A 99 11.02 -17.91 8.04
N SER A 100 11.72 -18.75 7.30
CA SER A 100 12.54 -19.84 7.83
C SER A 100 13.96 -19.41 8.20
N PHE A 101 14.51 -18.41 7.52
CA PHE A 101 15.87 -17.89 7.72
C PHE A 101 15.85 -16.41 8.11
N PRO A 102 15.70 -16.07 9.42
CA PRO A 102 15.69 -14.70 9.94
C PRO A 102 16.76 -13.74 9.44
N SER A 103 17.97 -14.27 9.30
CA SER A 103 19.18 -13.47 9.23
C SER A 103 19.56 -13.12 7.80
N LEU A 104 18.75 -13.56 6.83
CA LEU A 104 18.94 -13.22 5.43
C LEU A 104 18.79 -11.72 5.25
N ARG A 105 19.89 -11.10 4.80
CA ARG A 105 19.98 -9.66 4.60
C ARG A 105 19.41 -9.27 3.25
N GLU A 106 19.77 -10.07 2.23
CA GLU A 106 19.50 -9.81 0.82
C GLU A 106 19.33 -11.12 0.05
N TYR A 107 18.68 -11.01 -1.11
CA TYR A 107 18.31 -12.14 -1.97
C TYR A 107 18.94 -11.99 -3.34
N LEU A 108 19.35 -13.10 -3.93
CA LEU A 108 19.80 -13.19 -5.31
C LEU A 108 18.80 -14.06 -6.09
N MET A 109 18.22 -13.51 -7.15
CA MET A 109 17.50 -14.29 -8.15
C MET A 109 18.48 -14.60 -9.29
N VAL A 110 18.97 -15.83 -9.34
CA VAL A 110 20.02 -16.21 -10.29
C VAL A 110 19.52 -17.30 -11.22
N GLY A 111 19.64 -17.09 -12.52
CA GLY A 111 19.19 -18.06 -13.50
C GLY A 111 19.43 -17.65 -14.94
N ILE A 112 18.67 -18.24 -15.85
CA ILE A 112 18.75 -17.99 -17.29
C ILE A 112 17.67 -16.99 -17.74
N ALA A 113 17.89 -16.40 -18.90
CA ALA A 113 16.94 -15.47 -19.53
C ALA A 113 17.06 -15.51 -21.06
N GLY A 114 16.04 -14.97 -21.74
CA GLY A 114 16.09 -14.69 -23.18
C GLY A 114 16.67 -13.30 -23.44
N GLY A 115 17.50 -13.14 -24.48
CA GLY A 115 18.08 -11.84 -24.87
C GLY A 115 17.07 -10.97 -25.62
N ALA A 116 17.00 -9.67 -25.29
CA ALA A 116 15.99 -8.74 -25.81
C ALA A 116 16.43 -7.92 -27.04
N GLY A 117 17.72 -7.92 -27.39
CA GLY A 117 18.30 -7.08 -28.44
C GLY A 117 18.56 -5.63 -27.99
N GLY A 118 19.15 -4.80 -28.85
CA GLY A 118 19.47 -3.38 -28.57
C GLY A 118 20.88 -3.10 -28.03
N VAL A 119 21.53 -4.11 -27.45
CA VAL A 119 22.99 -4.15 -27.17
C VAL A 119 23.57 -5.45 -27.71
N ASP A 120 24.89 -5.53 -27.92
CA ASP A 120 25.57 -6.76 -28.38
C ASP A 120 25.61 -7.82 -27.28
N VAL A 121 24.46 -8.33 -26.83
CA VAL A 121 24.33 -9.43 -25.87
C VAL A 121 24.38 -10.77 -26.60
N ARG A 122 25.18 -11.72 -26.10
CA ARG A 122 25.42 -13.04 -26.71
C ARG A 122 24.96 -14.16 -25.81
N LEU A 123 24.75 -15.36 -26.36
CA LEU A 123 24.49 -16.54 -25.54
C LEU A 123 25.66 -16.78 -24.57
N GLY A 124 25.32 -17.04 -23.30
CA GLY A 124 26.25 -17.12 -22.18
C GLY A 124 26.65 -15.77 -21.57
N ASP A 125 26.32 -14.63 -22.18
CA ASP A 125 26.55 -13.33 -21.52
C ASP A 125 25.64 -13.17 -20.31
N ILE A 126 26.12 -12.40 -19.32
CA ILE A 126 25.44 -12.15 -18.05
C ILE A 126 24.80 -10.77 -18.09
N VAL A 127 23.57 -10.66 -17.59
CA VAL A 127 22.81 -9.42 -17.40
C VAL A 127 22.52 -9.25 -15.92
N VAL A 128 23.03 -8.17 -15.34
CA VAL A 128 22.84 -7.80 -13.94
C VAL A 128 21.85 -6.65 -13.87
N SER A 129 20.79 -6.81 -13.09
CA SER A 129 19.71 -5.83 -13.06
C SER A 129 20.14 -4.52 -12.39
N THR A 130 20.10 -3.41 -13.15
CA THR A 130 20.07 -2.07 -12.57
C THR A 130 18.65 -1.69 -12.17
N LYS A 131 17.67 -2.21 -12.93
CA LYS A 131 16.25 -2.13 -12.66
C LYS A 131 15.57 -3.42 -13.12
N VAL A 132 14.46 -3.77 -12.50
CA VAL A 132 13.56 -4.83 -12.94
C VAL A 132 12.21 -4.19 -13.25
N ILE A 133 11.61 -4.53 -14.39
CA ILE A 133 10.27 -4.06 -14.75
C ILE A 133 9.38 -5.25 -15.04
N GLN A 134 8.17 -5.26 -14.47
CA GLN A 134 7.19 -6.28 -14.79
C GLN A 134 6.50 -5.94 -16.12
N TYR A 135 7.04 -6.38 -17.25
CA TYR A 135 6.64 -5.88 -18.57
C TYR A 135 5.22 -6.31 -19.01
N ASP A 136 4.67 -7.35 -18.38
CA ASP A 136 3.33 -7.84 -18.63
C ASP A 136 2.27 -7.28 -17.67
N LEU A 137 2.68 -6.40 -16.73
CA LEU A 137 1.79 -5.69 -15.83
C LEU A 137 1.25 -4.44 -16.52
N GLY A 138 -0.03 -4.46 -16.86
CA GLY A 138 -0.68 -3.38 -17.57
C GLY A 138 -2.14 -3.64 -17.83
N LYS A 139 -2.79 -2.68 -18.49
CA LYS A 139 -4.17 -2.80 -18.94
C LYS A 139 -4.18 -3.16 -20.41
N VAL A 140 -5.07 -4.05 -20.83
CA VAL A 140 -5.24 -4.36 -22.24
C VAL A 140 -6.25 -3.36 -22.81
N ALA A 141 -5.80 -2.51 -23.75
CA ALA A 141 -6.64 -1.59 -24.52
C ALA A 141 -6.39 -1.82 -26.01
N LYS A 142 -7.45 -1.92 -26.83
CA LYS A 142 -7.35 -2.11 -28.30
C LYS A 142 -6.41 -3.25 -28.73
N ASN A 143 -6.45 -4.39 -28.03
CA ASN A 143 -5.56 -5.55 -28.22
C ASN A 143 -4.06 -5.27 -28.01
N GLN A 144 -3.71 -4.19 -27.30
CA GLN A 144 -2.35 -3.86 -26.90
C GLN A 144 -2.28 -3.75 -25.37
N LEU A 145 -1.19 -4.27 -24.80
CA LEU A 145 -0.94 -4.13 -23.37
C LEU A 145 -0.31 -2.75 -23.12
N GLU A 146 -1.04 -1.87 -22.46
CA GLU A 146 -0.52 -0.62 -21.92
C GLU A 146 0.10 -0.89 -20.55
N SER A 147 1.43 -0.96 -20.53
CA SER A 147 2.18 -1.22 -19.29
C SER A 147 1.97 -0.12 -18.26
N THR A 148 1.54 -0.50 -17.06
CA THR A 148 1.49 0.36 -15.86
C THR A 148 2.67 0.11 -14.92
N ALA A 149 3.60 -0.76 -15.31
CA ALA A 149 4.71 -1.20 -14.48
C ALA A 149 5.70 -0.09 -14.17
N ILE A 150 6.07 0.02 -12.89
CA ILE A 150 7.12 0.93 -12.41
C ILE A 150 8.43 0.11 -12.30
N PRO A 151 9.55 0.56 -12.88
CA PRO A 151 10.83 -0.10 -12.71
C PRO A 151 11.34 -0.04 -11.26
N LEU A 152 11.56 -1.20 -10.66
CA LEU A 152 12.10 -1.36 -9.30
C LEU A 152 13.62 -1.51 -9.32
N GLN A 153 14.29 -1.14 -8.23
CA GLN A 153 15.76 -1.12 -8.13
C GLN A 153 16.24 -2.01 -6.97
N PRO A 154 17.38 -2.72 -7.12
CA PRO A 154 18.02 -3.44 -6.01
C PRO A 154 18.39 -2.51 -4.85
N SER A 155 18.69 -3.04 -3.67
CA SER A 155 19.11 -2.25 -2.50
C SER A 155 20.37 -1.41 -2.80
N GLN A 156 20.59 -0.34 -2.03
CA GLN A 156 21.82 0.46 -2.17
C GLN A 156 23.08 -0.38 -1.94
N HIS A 157 23.04 -1.32 -1.00
CA HIS A 157 24.17 -2.19 -0.66
C HIS A 157 24.56 -3.09 -1.85
N LEU A 158 23.61 -3.81 -2.46
CA LEU A 158 23.86 -4.60 -3.67
C LEU A 158 24.34 -3.75 -4.84
N ARG A 159 23.78 -2.54 -5.03
CA ARG A 159 24.25 -1.62 -6.08
C ARG A 159 25.69 -1.16 -5.87
N MET A 160 26.11 -0.94 -4.62
CA MET A 160 27.49 -0.60 -4.29
C MET A 160 28.44 -1.77 -4.55
N ALA A 161 28.05 -2.99 -4.17
CA ALA A 161 28.83 -4.21 -4.46
C ALA A 161 28.99 -4.43 -5.97
N VAL A 162 27.91 -4.25 -6.74
CA VAL A 162 27.95 -4.31 -8.21
C VAL A 162 28.88 -3.23 -8.79
N SER A 163 28.83 -2.00 -8.25
CA SER A 163 29.73 -0.92 -8.70
C SER A 163 31.21 -1.22 -8.42
N ALA A 164 31.51 -1.80 -7.26
CA ALA A 164 32.86 -2.21 -6.89
C ALA A 164 33.37 -3.34 -7.80
N LEU A 165 32.54 -4.36 -8.04
CA LEU A 165 32.89 -5.47 -8.92
C LEU A 165 33.08 -5.00 -10.37
N LYS A 166 32.24 -4.07 -10.85
CA LYS A 166 32.40 -3.46 -12.17
C LYS A 166 33.74 -2.74 -12.29
N ALA A 167 34.13 -1.94 -11.29
CA ALA A 167 35.44 -1.28 -11.28
C ALA A 167 36.61 -2.27 -11.25
N ARG A 168 36.44 -3.42 -10.57
CA ARG A 168 37.41 -4.51 -10.59
C ARG A 168 37.54 -5.12 -11.99
N HIS A 169 36.45 -5.34 -12.71
CA HIS A 169 36.49 -5.87 -14.09
C HIS A 169 37.13 -4.92 -15.11
N GLU A 170 37.14 -3.61 -14.85
CA GLU A 170 37.89 -2.64 -15.67
C GLU A 170 39.41 -2.71 -15.43
N THR A 171 39.82 -3.12 -14.22
CA THR A 171 41.24 -3.15 -13.83
C THR A 171 41.87 -4.55 -13.91
N LYS A 172 41.06 -5.60 -13.86
CA LYS A 172 41.47 -7.01 -13.85
C LYS A 172 40.47 -7.84 -14.66
N PRO A 173 40.91 -8.94 -15.30
CA PRO A 173 39.98 -9.85 -15.96
C PRO A 173 39.00 -10.46 -14.95
N SER A 174 37.75 -10.69 -15.39
CA SER A 174 36.75 -11.38 -14.57
C SER A 174 37.22 -12.79 -14.18
N ARG A 175 36.85 -13.20 -12.96
CA ARG A 175 37.16 -14.54 -12.43
C ARG A 175 36.23 -15.62 -12.97
N ILE A 176 35.15 -15.27 -13.69
CA ILE A 176 34.14 -16.22 -14.19
C ILE A 176 34.77 -17.39 -14.96
N PRO A 177 35.67 -17.20 -15.96
CA PRO A 177 36.25 -18.33 -16.69
C PRO A 177 37.03 -19.29 -15.79
N ALA A 178 37.75 -18.76 -14.79
CA ALA A 178 38.50 -19.56 -13.84
C ALA A 178 37.58 -20.31 -12.86
N ILE A 179 36.46 -19.69 -12.45
CA ILE A 179 35.44 -20.35 -11.62
C ILE A 179 34.83 -21.52 -12.39
N LEU A 180 34.46 -21.32 -13.67
CA LEU A 180 33.87 -22.37 -14.51
C LEU A 180 34.85 -23.52 -14.78
N ALA A 181 36.12 -23.22 -15.04
CA ALA A 181 37.15 -24.24 -15.21
C ALA A 181 37.27 -25.12 -13.95
N ARG A 182 37.28 -24.51 -12.76
CA ARG A 182 37.30 -25.23 -11.49
C ARG A 182 36.07 -26.11 -11.29
N VAL A 183 34.88 -25.64 -11.67
CA VAL A 183 33.66 -26.45 -11.61
C VAL A 183 33.79 -27.70 -12.49
N ALA A 184 34.35 -27.57 -13.69
CA ALA A 184 34.59 -28.70 -14.60
C ALA A 184 35.59 -29.70 -14.01
N GLU A 185 36.67 -29.20 -13.41
CA GLU A 185 37.71 -30.01 -12.77
C GLU A 185 37.18 -30.79 -11.57
N GLN A 186 36.40 -30.13 -10.70
CA GLN A 186 35.86 -30.73 -9.48
C GLN A 186 34.65 -31.63 -9.74
N ASN A 187 33.87 -31.33 -10.78
CA ASN A 187 32.66 -32.06 -11.15
C ASN A 187 32.70 -32.45 -12.63
N PRO A 188 33.45 -33.51 -13.02
CA PRO A 188 33.58 -33.91 -14.42
C PRO A 188 32.25 -34.21 -15.12
N HIS A 189 31.23 -34.65 -14.36
CA HIS A 189 29.88 -34.90 -14.87
C HIS A 189 29.09 -33.62 -15.22
N MET A 190 29.59 -32.44 -14.81
CA MET A 190 29.03 -31.12 -15.12
C MET A 190 29.73 -30.45 -16.32
N GLU A 191 30.37 -31.19 -17.21
CA GLU A 191 31.09 -30.66 -18.38
C GLU A 191 30.26 -29.63 -19.20
N GLN A 192 28.96 -29.89 -19.38
CA GLN A 192 28.03 -29.01 -20.10
C GLN A 192 27.79 -27.63 -19.43
N TYR A 193 28.20 -27.46 -18.17
CA TYR A 193 28.12 -26.19 -17.44
C TYR A 193 29.38 -25.33 -17.64
N ALA A 194 30.50 -25.92 -18.05
CA ALA A 194 31.79 -25.24 -18.15
C ALA A 194 32.31 -25.13 -19.60
N CYS A 195 31.99 -26.10 -20.46
CA CYS A 195 32.48 -26.16 -21.83
C CYS A 195 31.60 -25.37 -22.79
N ARG A 196 32.17 -24.32 -23.41
CA ARG A 196 31.53 -23.53 -24.46
C ARG A 196 31.81 -24.08 -25.88
N GLU A 197 32.83 -24.90 -26.06
CA GLU A 197 33.40 -25.22 -27.38
C GLU A 197 32.43 -25.97 -28.31
N SER A 198 31.47 -26.69 -27.75
CA SER A 198 30.39 -27.37 -28.48
C SER A 198 29.17 -26.49 -28.76
N LEU A 199 29.16 -25.23 -28.28
CA LEU A 199 28.00 -24.33 -28.32
C LEU A 199 28.17 -23.22 -29.34
N ASN A 200 27.25 -23.18 -30.32
CA ASN A 200 27.21 -22.13 -31.33
C ASN A 200 26.28 -20.98 -30.90
N ASP A 201 26.81 -19.76 -30.97
CA ASP A 201 26.05 -18.53 -30.75
C ASP A 201 25.39 -18.08 -32.07
N LEU A 202 24.15 -18.48 -32.29
CA LEU A 202 23.41 -18.25 -33.54
C LEU A 202 22.29 -17.23 -33.32
N LEU A 203 22.48 -16.01 -33.80
CA LEU A 203 21.44 -14.97 -33.84
C LEU A 203 20.96 -14.79 -35.28
N PHE A 204 19.69 -15.10 -35.53
CA PHE A 204 19.06 -14.91 -36.83
C PHE A 204 18.39 -13.53 -36.95
N GLU A 205 18.19 -13.07 -38.18
CA GLU A 205 17.40 -11.87 -38.47
C GLU A 205 15.98 -11.99 -37.89
N SER A 206 15.43 -10.90 -37.35
CA SER A 206 14.10 -10.92 -36.70
C SER A 206 12.92 -11.18 -37.63
N THR A 207 13.16 -11.25 -38.94
CA THR A 207 12.17 -11.62 -39.96
C THR A 207 12.23 -13.10 -40.35
N TYR A 208 13.28 -13.81 -39.95
CA TYR A 208 13.42 -15.24 -40.18
C TYR A 208 12.76 -16.00 -39.02
N GLU A 209 11.85 -16.91 -39.35
CA GLU A 209 11.18 -17.77 -38.38
C GLU A 209 11.74 -19.17 -38.46
N HIS A 210 11.88 -19.84 -37.32
CA HIS A 210 12.38 -21.20 -37.28
C HIS A 210 11.46 -22.11 -38.12
N PRO A 211 12.02 -22.93 -39.04
CA PRO A 211 11.22 -23.85 -39.86
C PRO A 211 10.37 -24.78 -38.98
N LYS A 212 9.07 -24.90 -39.29
CA LYS A 212 8.16 -25.80 -38.57
C LYS A 212 8.41 -27.26 -39.00
N PRO A 213 8.37 -28.23 -38.08
CA PRO A 213 8.50 -29.64 -38.44
C PRO A 213 7.35 -30.08 -39.35
N ARG A 214 7.63 -31.02 -40.25
CA ARG A 214 6.63 -31.61 -41.15
C ARG A 214 5.59 -32.48 -40.40
N ASN A 215 5.92 -32.98 -39.20
CA ASN A 215 5.04 -33.78 -38.35
C ASN A 215 4.93 -33.22 -36.92
N ARG A 216 3.73 -33.34 -36.33
CA ARG A 216 3.38 -32.80 -34.99
C ARG A 216 4.01 -33.51 -33.79
N TYR A 217 4.72 -34.62 -34.01
CA TYR A 217 5.27 -35.48 -32.95
C TYR A 217 6.81 -35.45 -32.87
N ASP A 218 7.50 -34.73 -33.76
CA ASP A 218 8.96 -34.64 -33.78
C ASP A 218 9.46 -33.50 -32.88
N ASN A 219 9.61 -33.78 -31.59
CA ASN A 219 10.11 -32.82 -30.58
C ASN A 219 11.62 -32.50 -30.74
N GLU A 220 12.35 -33.18 -31.62
CA GLU A 220 13.78 -32.94 -31.88
C GLU A 220 14.03 -31.67 -32.71
N PHE A 221 13.08 -31.26 -33.56
CA PHE A 221 13.22 -30.09 -34.44
C PHE A 221 12.94 -28.74 -33.75
N GLU A 222 12.37 -28.73 -32.55
CA GLU A 222 12.17 -27.49 -31.76
C GLU A 222 13.42 -27.08 -30.95
N ASN A 223 14.46 -27.93 -30.91
CA ASN A 223 15.59 -27.77 -29.98
C ASN A 223 16.96 -27.59 -30.66
N SER A 224 17.03 -27.53 -32.00
CA SER A 224 18.30 -27.29 -32.72
C SER A 224 18.10 -26.45 -33.98
N CYS A 225 19.01 -25.51 -34.22
CA CYS A 225 19.03 -24.66 -35.42
C CYS A 225 19.89 -25.25 -36.55
N ASN A 226 20.17 -26.56 -36.52
CA ASN A 226 21.07 -27.21 -37.48
C ASN A 226 20.55 -27.15 -38.92
N ASN A 227 19.22 -27.09 -39.09
CA ASN A 227 18.55 -27.01 -40.38
C ASN A 227 18.09 -25.59 -40.75
N CYS A 228 18.52 -24.58 -40.00
CA CYS A 228 18.20 -23.18 -40.30
C CYS A 228 19.14 -22.62 -41.36
N ASP A 229 18.61 -21.72 -42.19
CA ASP A 229 19.38 -21.02 -43.22
C ASP A 229 20.42 -20.09 -42.59
N THR A 230 21.69 -20.51 -42.64
CA THR A 230 22.82 -19.77 -42.06
C THR A 230 23.09 -18.44 -42.77
N SER A 231 22.57 -18.24 -44.00
CA SER A 231 22.67 -16.96 -44.69
C SER A 231 21.85 -15.85 -44.02
N ARG A 232 20.87 -16.22 -43.19
CA ARG A 232 19.98 -15.33 -42.42
C ARG A 232 20.54 -14.99 -41.04
N LEU A 233 21.80 -15.34 -40.75
CA LEU A 233 22.48 -14.98 -39.51
C LEU A 233 22.87 -13.50 -39.51
N VAL A 234 22.63 -12.83 -38.37
CA VAL A 234 23.04 -11.44 -38.16
C VAL A 234 24.56 -11.36 -38.12
N LYS A 235 25.14 -10.57 -39.03
CA LYS A 235 26.59 -10.28 -39.02
C LYS A 235 26.94 -9.42 -37.80
N ARG A 236 27.78 -9.95 -36.91
CA ARG A 236 28.23 -9.27 -35.68
C ARG A 236 29.75 -9.14 -35.69
N THR A 237 30.27 -8.11 -35.03
CA THR A 237 31.72 -7.90 -34.90
C THR A 237 32.36 -9.05 -34.10
N THR A 238 33.52 -9.53 -34.53
CA THR A 238 34.26 -10.56 -33.80
C THR A 238 34.69 -10.03 -32.43
N ARG A 239 34.46 -10.82 -31.36
CA ARG A 239 34.96 -10.47 -30.02
C ARG A 239 36.43 -10.90 -29.89
N PRO A 240 37.24 -10.22 -29.07
CA PRO A 240 38.62 -10.62 -28.82
C PRO A 240 38.76 -12.02 -28.21
N ASN A 241 37.74 -12.47 -27.47
CA ASN A 241 37.67 -13.79 -26.86
C ASN A 241 36.21 -14.27 -26.78
N ASN A 242 36.05 -15.55 -26.43
CA ASN A 242 34.76 -16.21 -26.24
C ASN A 242 34.34 -16.28 -24.77
N TYR A 243 34.82 -15.37 -23.91
CA TYR A 243 34.36 -15.30 -22.52
C TYR A 243 33.02 -14.58 -22.42
N PRO A 244 32.19 -14.94 -21.42
CA PRO A 244 30.93 -14.26 -21.17
C PRO A 244 31.18 -12.79 -20.78
N LYS A 245 30.42 -11.87 -21.38
CA LYS A 245 30.47 -10.44 -21.02
C LYS A 245 29.36 -10.12 -20.03
N VAL A 246 29.66 -9.25 -19.06
CA VAL A 246 28.67 -8.72 -18.12
C VAL A 246 28.05 -7.43 -18.68
N HIS A 247 26.73 -7.39 -18.71
CA HIS A 247 25.91 -6.24 -19.09
C HIS A 247 25.10 -5.77 -17.89
N TYR A 248 24.97 -4.46 -17.74
CA TYR A 248 24.22 -3.85 -16.63
C TYR A 248 23.05 -3.07 -17.20
N GLY A 249 21.82 -3.44 -16.85
CA GLY A 249 20.65 -2.77 -17.39
C GLY A 249 19.31 -3.29 -16.90
N ILE A 250 18.27 -3.03 -17.68
CA ILE A 250 16.90 -3.38 -17.32
C ILE A 250 16.64 -4.85 -17.66
N VAL A 251 16.17 -5.59 -16.67
CA VAL A 251 15.63 -6.95 -16.84
C VAL A 251 14.11 -6.86 -16.87
N ALA A 252 13.49 -7.34 -17.94
CA ALA A 252 12.05 -7.38 -18.09
C ALA A 252 11.51 -8.72 -17.54
N SER A 253 10.74 -8.65 -16.47
CA SER A 253 10.13 -9.80 -15.78
C SER A 253 8.66 -9.95 -16.16
N GLY A 254 8.15 -11.17 -16.30
CA GLY A 254 6.71 -11.39 -16.51
C GLY A 254 6.36 -12.85 -16.73
N ASN A 255 5.09 -13.21 -16.63
CA ASN A 255 4.58 -14.57 -16.71
C ASN A 255 4.38 -15.08 -18.15
N ARG A 256 4.91 -14.39 -19.17
CA ARG A 256 4.81 -14.80 -20.58
C ARG A 256 6.19 -15.20 -21.11
N VAL A 257 6.26 -16.32 -21.82
CA VAL A 257 7.46 -16.71 -22.58
C VAL A 257 7.46 -16.00 -23.92
N ILE A 258 8.47 -15.18 -24.19
CA ILE A 258 8.64 -14.55 -25.51
C ILE A 258 9.30 -15.57 -26.46
N LYS A 259 8.62 -15.87 -27.58
CA LYS A 259 9.07 -16.80 -28.63
C LYS A 259 8.96 -16.21 -30.04
N HIS A 260 9.00 -14.89 -30.17
CA HIS A 260 8.77 -14.20 -31.44
C HIS A 260 9.67 -12.97 -31.54
N ALA A 261 10.59 -12.98 -32.53
CA ALA A 261 11.66 -12.00 -32.64
C ALA A 261 11.17 -10.55 -32.76
N LYS A 262 10.10 -10.30 -33.54
CA LYS A 262 9.54 -8.94 -33.64
C LYS A 262 8.89 -8.48 -32.34
N THR A 263 8.27 -9.38 -31.58
CA THR A 263 7.71 -9.06 -30.27
C THR A 263 8.82 -8.74 -29.29
N ARG A 264 9.89 -9.53 -29.27
CA ARG A 264 11.11 -9.27 -28.52
C ARG A 264 11.67 -7.89 -28.84
N ASP A 265 11.94 -7.59 -30.11
CA ASP A 265 12.54 -6.31 -30.53
C ASP A 265 11.65 -5.12 -30.12
N ARG A 266 10.33 -5.26 -30.26
CA ARG A 266 9.36 -4.23 -29.83
C ARG A 266 9.41 -4.01 -28.33
N LEU A 267 9.28 -5.06 -27.52
CA LEU A 267 9.27 -4.97 -26.06
C LEU A 267 10.65 -4.53 -25.51
N GLY A 268 11.73 -5.03 -26.10
CA GLY A 268 13.10 -4.67 -25.77
C GLY A 268 13.33 -3.17 -25.98
N LYS A 269 12.85 -2.61 -27.10
CA LYS A 269 12.90 -1.17 -27.36
C LYS A 269 11.97 -0.36 -26.43
N GLN A 270 10.74 -0.83 -26.22
CA GLN A 270 9.74 -0.15 -25.39
C GLN A 270 10.23 0.02 -23.94
N PHE A 271 10.78 -1.05 -23.35
CA PHE A 271 11.21 -1.05 -21.95
C PHE A 271 12.72 -0.82 -21.77
N LYS A 272 13.47 -0.67 -22.87
CA LYS A 272 14.94 -0.63 -22.87
C LYS A 272 15.54 -1.83 -22.14
N ALA A 273 14.89 -2.99 -22.29
CA ALA A 273 15.26 -4.23 -21.63
C ALA A 273 16.41 -4.90 -22.37
N ILE A 274 17.35 -5.51 -21.64
CA ILE A 274 18.45 -6.31 -22.20
C ILE A 274 18.07 -7.80 -22.23
N SER A 275 17.23 -8.23 -21.29
CA SER A 275 16.79 -9.62 -21.19
C SER A 275 15.35 -9.75 -20.68
N PHE A 276 14.73 -10.89 -20.99
CA PHE A 276 13.40 -11.32 -20.54
C PHE A 276 13.49 -12.56 -19.65
N GLU A 277 12.85 -12.53 -18.49
CA GLU A 277 12.75 -13.64 -17.52
C GLU A 277 11.38 -13.62 -16.82
N MET A 278 11.11 -14.59 -15.94
CA MET A 278 9.74 -14.83 -15.45
C MET A 278 9.53 -14.72 -13.93
N GLU A 279 10.55 -14.45 -13.14
CA GLU A 279 10.46 -14.55 -11.67
C GLU A 279 10.81 -13.25 -10.93
N GLY A 280 11.75 -12.47 -11.45
CA GLY A 280 12.42 -11.38 -10.74
C GLY A 280 11.49 -10.31 -10.17
N ALA A 281 10.38 -10.00 -10.84
CA ALA A 281 9.38 -9.05 -10.35
C ALA A 281 8.71 -9.49 -9.04
N GLY A 282 8.50 -10.80 -8.85
CA GLY A 282 7.88 -11.32 -7.62
C GLY A 282 8.76 -11.18 -6.37
N LEU A 283 10.09 -11.17 -6.54
CA LEU A 283 11.03 -11.04 -5.43
C LEU A 283 11.32 -9.59 -5.08
N ILE A 284 11.62 -8.76 -6.10
CA ILE A 284 12.12 -7.40 -5.89
C ILE A 284 11.07 -6.42 -5.35
N GLU A 285 9.78 -6.75 -5.44
CA GLU A 285 8.69 -5.94 -4.90
C GLU A 285 8.68 -5.90 -3.37
N ASN A 286 8.97 -7.03 -2.72
CA ASN A 286 8.85 -7.19 -1.27
C ASN A 286 10.17 -7.47 -0.56
N LEU A 287 11.20 -7.92 -1.30
CA LEU A 287 12.49 -8.30 -0.77
C LEU A 287 13.64 -7.50 -1.39
N ARG A 288 14.73 -7.35 -0.64
CA ARG A 288 15.97 -6.73 -1.13
C ARG A 288 16.66 -7.71 -2.08
N CYS A 289 16.30 -7.65 -3.37
CA CYS A 289 16.74 -8.61 -4.37
C CYS A 289 17.61 -7.99 -5.48
N LEU A 290 18.66 -8.71 -5.88
CA LEU A 290 19.37 -8.48 -7.14
C LEU A 290 19.05 -9.62 -8.12
N VAL A 291 18.73 -9.27 -9.37
CA VAL A 291 18.45 -10.25 -10.43
C VAL A 291 19.69 -10.38 -11.31
N ILE A 292 20.22 -11.60 -11.39
CA ILE A 292 21.41 -11.96 -12.18
C ILE A 292 20.98 -13.02 -13.18
N ARG A 293 21.01 -12.69 -14.47
CA ARG A 293 20.60 -13.60 -15.54
C ARG A 293 21.73 -13.87 -16.50
N ALA A 294 21.74 -15.04 -17.12
CA ALA A 294 22.58 -15.28 -18.30
C ALA A 294 21.73 -15.68 -19.51
N ILE A 295 22.14 -15.26 -20.69
CA ILE A 295 21.34 -15.46 -21.90
C ILE A 295 21.47 -16.90 -22.40
N CYS A 296 20.35 -17.62 -22.47
CA CYS A 296 20.29 -19.00 -22.97
C CYS A 296 19.57 -19.12 -24.32
N ASP A 297 18.73 -18.14 -24.67
CA ASP A 297 18.10 -18.02 -25.98
C ASP A 297 17.91 -16.54 -26.35
N TYR A 298 17.49 -16.24 -27.58
CA TYR A 298 17.25 -14.88 -28.05
C TYR A 298 15.79 -14.47 -28.01
N ALA A 299 14.97 -15.04 -27.11
CA ALA A 299 13.56 -14.71 -26.95
C ALA A 299 12.75 -14.75 -28.27
N ASP A 300 13.12 -15.64 -29.18
CA ASP A 300 12.51 -15.82 -30.50
C ASP A 300 12.14 -17.29 -30.73
N SER A 301 11.84 -17.63 -31.99
CA SER A 301 11.48 -18.99 -32.38
C SER A 301 12.68 -19.94 -32.47
N HIS A 302 13.92 -19.43 -32.44
CA HIS A 302 15.16 -20.20 -32.56
C HIS A 302 15.70 -20.62 -31.19
N LYS A 303 14.87 -21.32 -30.41
CA LYS A 303 15.26 -21.75 -29.06
C LYS A 303 16.39 -22.77 -29.12
N ASN A 304 17.38 -22.57 -28.25
CA ASN A 304 18.50 -23.49 -28.10
C ASN A 304 18.65 -23.92 -26.64
N LYS A 305 18.15 -25.12 -26.32
CA LYS A 305 18.22 -25.65 -24.95
C LYS A 305 19.64 -26.06 -24.53
N GLN A 306 20.59 -26.22 -25.45
CA GLN A 306 21.96 -26.63 -25.15
C GLN A 306 22.69 -25.56 -24.32
N TRP A 307 22.33 -24.29 -24.50
CA TRP A 307 22.94 -23.17 -23.77
C TRP A 307 22.48 -23.03 -22.32
N GLN A 308 21.39 -23.68 -21.89
CA GLN A 308 20.80 -23.41 -20.58
C GLN A 308 21.76 -23.76 -19.42
N ARG A 309 22.51 -24.86 -19.51
CA ARG A 309 23.48 -25.27 -18.47
C ARG A 309 24.65 -24.31 -18.37
N TYR A 310 25.29 -24.02 -19.50
CA TYR A 310 26.39 -23.06 -19.56
C TYR A 310 25.94 -21.66 -19.10
N ALA A 311 24.79 -21.18 -19.56
CA ALA A 311 24.24 -19.90 -19.12
C ALA A 311 23.99 -19.90 -17.60
N ALA A 312 23.32 -20.92 -17.06
CA ALA A 312 23.09 -21.02 -15.62
C ALA A 312 24.41 -20.96 -14.82
N ALA A 313 25.45 -21.66 -15.29
CA ALA A 313 26.77 -21.62 -14.66
C ALA A 313 27.43 -20.25 -14.72
N THR A 314 27.37 -19.54 -15.85
CA THR A 314 27.93 -18.19 -15.98
C THR A 314 27.24 -17.19 -15.06
N ALA A 315 25.91 -17.25 -14.92
CA ALA A 315 25.15 -16.42 -13.97
C ALA A 315 25.53 -16.74 -12.52
N ALA A 316 25.62 -18.02 -12.17
CA ALA A 316 26.03 -18.47 -10.85
C ALA A 316 27.48 -18.08 -10.51
N ALA A 317 28.40 -18.17 -11.48
CA ALA A 317 29.79 -17.75 -11.32
C ALA A 317 29.90 -16.23 -11.07
N TYR A 318 29.09 -15.41 -11.74
CA TYR A 318 29.01 -13.98 -11.43
C TYR A 318 28.48 -13.74 -10.02
N ALA A 319 27.43 -14.45 -9.60
CA ALA A 319 26.89 -14.34 -8.25
C ALA A 319 27.93 -14.72 -7.17
N LYS A 320 28.73 -15.76 -7.40
CA LYS A 320 29.89 -16.10 -6.57
C LYS A 320 30.90 -14.95 -6.49
N GLU A 321 31.27 -14.38 -7.64
CA GLU A 321 32.22 -13.27 -7.70
C GLU A 321 31.69 -12.02 -6.96
N LEU A 322 30.39 -11.74 -7.08
CA LEU A 322 29.72 -10.65 -6.36
C LEU A 322 29.71 -10.86 -4.85
N LEU A 323 29.34 -12.06 -4.39
CA LEU A 323 29.36 -12.39 -2.96
C LEU A 323 30.77 -12.27 -2.37
N CYS A 324 31.80 -12.60 -3.15
CA CYS A 324 33.19 -12.39 -2.75
C CYS A 324 33.61 -10.90 -2.67
N GLU A 325 32.88 -10.00 -3.30
CA GLU A 325 33.13 -8.55 -3.21
C GLU A 325 32.51 -7.94 -1.96
N ILE A 326 31.45 -8.55 -1.43
CA ILE A 326 30.71 -8.02 -0.29
C ILE A 326 31.52 -8.28 0.99
N PRO A 327 31.86 -7.23 1.77
CA PRO A 327 32.60 -7.40 3.01
C PRO A 327 31.79 -8.12 4.07
N VAL A 328 32.49 -8.87 4.92
CA VAL A 328 31.91 -9.42 6.16
C VAL A 328 31.72 -8.27 7.14
N LEU A 329 30.55 -8.17 7.75
CA LEU A 329 30.38 -7.28 8.90
C LEU A 329 31.08 -7.93 10.09
N GLU A 330 32.06 -7.26 10.69
CA GLU A 330 32.76 -7.77 11.87
C GLU A 330 31.77 -8.03 13.01
N VAL A 331 31.64 -9.31 13.37
CA VAL A 331 31.06 -9.73 14.65
C VAL A 331 32.25 -10.03 15.55
N ASP A 332 32.82 -8.98 16.15
CA ASP A 332 34.03 -9.14 16.94
C ASP A 332 33.71 -9.74 18.33
N GLY A 333 34.38 -10.85 18.64
CA GLY A 333 34.18 -11.68 19.82
C GLY A 333 34.76 -11.11 21.13
N ARG A 334 34.89 -9.78 21.25
CA ARG A 334 35.26 -9.12 22.52
C ARG A 334 34.35 -7.94 22.77
N SER A 335 33.84 -7.89 24.00
CA SER A 335 33.00 -6.85 24.58
C SER A 335 33.29 -5.43 24.05
N VAL A 336 32.40 -4.94 23.20
CA VAL A 336 32.20 -3.52 22.87
C VAL A 336 30.70 -3.24 23.03
N PRO A 337 30.29 -2.06 23.55
CA PRO A 337 29.02 -1.88 24.23
C PRO A 337 27.82 -2.09 23.33
N TYR A 338 26.87 -2.87 23.84
CA TYR A 338 25.51 -2.96 23.32
C TYR A 338 24.89 -1.57 23.27
N ASN A 339 24.80 -0.97 22.08
CA ASN A 339 23.91 0.13 21.72
C ASN A 339 23.87 0.24 20.19
N ASP A 340 22.74 -0.09 19.55
CA ASP A 340 21.75 0.94 19.22
C ASP A 340 20.58 0.45 18.32
N VAL A 341 20.49 -0.84 17.97
CA VAL A 341 19.44 -1.32 17.00
C VAL A 341 18.38 -2.25 17.62
N ALA A 342 18.65 -2.88 18.76
CA ALA A 342 17.73 -3.86 19.38
C ALA A 342 16.67 -3.27 20.32
N SER A 343 16.77 -2.00 20.71
CA SER A 343 15.78 -1.38 21.62
C SER A 343 14.49 -0.97 20.90
N SER A 344 14.56 -0.70 19.59
CA SER A 344 13.39 -0.32 18.77
C SER A 344 12.57 -1.52 18.29
N SER A 345 13.18 -2.72 18.21
CA SER A 345 12.50 -3.94 17.77
C SER A 345 11.62 -4.56 18.86
N LEU A 346 11.94 -4.36 20.14
CA LEU A 346 11.15 -4.86 21.28
C LEU A 346 9.82 -4.11 21.45
N ILE A 347 9.80 -2.81 21.15
CA ILE A 347 8.61 -1.97 21.27
C ILE A 347 7.97 -1.88 19.87
N CYS A 348 7.09 -2.84 19.55
CA CYS A 348 6.33 -2.82 18.30
C CYS A 348 5.32 -1.65 18.31
N ALA A 349 5.80 -0.47 17.92
CA ALA A 349 5.01 0.76 17.77
C ALA A 349 4.51 0.90 16.33
N PRO A 350 3.38 1.61 16.09
CA PRO A 350 2.91 1.87 14.73
C PRO A 350 3.98 2.67 13.96
N ARG A 351 4.71 2.00 13.05
CA ARG A 351 5.75 2.58 12.18
C ARG A 351 5.25 3.79 11.37
N ASN A 352 3.93 3.87 11.17
CA ASN A 352 3.29 4.94 10.43
C ASN A 352 3.00 6.20 11.26
N ASN A 353 3.12 6.24 12.59
CA ASN A 353 2.65 7.43 13.34
C ASN A 353 3.69 8.58 13.40
N THR A 354 4.99 8.28 13.33
CA THR A 354 6.04 9.29 13.06
C THR A 354 5.97 9.79 11.61
N ASP A 355 5.44 8.97 10.71
CA ASP A 355 5.22 9.31 9.31
C ASP A 355 3.85 9.91 9.03
N ASN A 356 2.80 9.75 9.84
CA ASN A 356 1.49 10.41 9.65
C ASN A 356 1.60 11.93 9.81
N TYR A 357 2.54 12.40 10.64
CA TYR A 357 2.92 13.81 10.69
C TYR A 357 3.74 14.26 9.45
N LYS A 358 4.42 13.34 8.75
CA LYS A 358 5.25 13.60 7.54
C LYS A 358 4.56 13.27 6.19
N HIS A 359 3.52 12.44 6.14
CA HIS A 359 2.94 11.82 4.95
C HIS A 359 1.43 12.07 4.78
N GLN A 360 0.85 13.03 5.50
CA GLN A 360 -0.24 13.79 4.86
C GLN A 360 0.36 14.49 3.64
N LYS A 361 0.06 13.94 2.46
CA LYS A 361 0.41 14.50 1.15
C LYS A 361 0.24 16.02 1.17
N ASP A 362 1.34 16.70 0.91
CA ASP A 362 1.38 18.08 0.44
C ASP A 362 0.51 18.21 -0.82
N GLN A 363 -0.78 18.47 -0.66
CA GLN A 363 -1.59 19.18 -1.64
C GLN A 363 -2.87 19.69 -0.98
N GLN A 364 -2.86 20.99 -0.69
CA GLN A 364 -3.98 21.93 -0.57
C GLN A 364 -4.26 22.69 0.72
N TYR A 365 -3.49 22.61 1.82
CA TYR A 365 -3.59 23.66 2.87
C TYR A 365 -2.20 24.11 3.32
N SER A 366 -1.78 25.29 2.87
CA SER A 366 -0.52 25.95 3.23
C SER A 366 -0.39 26.11 4.76
N ALA A 367 0.17 25.12 5.45
CA ALA A 367 0.29 25.06 6.90
C ALA A 367 1.19 26.16 7.51
N ALA A 368 1.94 26.91 6.70
CA ALA A 368 2.86 27.93 7.21
C ALA A 368 2.19 29.27 7.57
N ALA A 369 1.06 29.59 6.92
CA ALA A 369 0.36 30.87 7.08
C ALA A 369 -0.73 30.81 8.18
N THR A 370 -1.44 29.69 8.24
CA THR A 370 -2.77 29.56 8.83
C THR A 370 -2.81 29.52 10.36
N THR A 371 -1.68 29.32 11.03
CA THR A 371 -1.58 29.24 12.50
C THR A 371 -0.45 30.12 13.03
N ALA A 372 0.04 31.06 12.23
CA ALA A 372 1.23 31.82 12.55
C ALA A 372 1.00 32.81 13.69
N TYR A 373 -0.15 33.48 13.76
CA TYR A 373 -0.44 34.44 14.84
C TYR A 373 -0.85 33.71 16.11
N THR A 374 -1.74 32.72 16.03
CA THR A 374 -2.11 31.90 17.19
C THR A 374 -0.90 31.13 17.71
N GLY A 375 -0.09 30.52 16.86
CA GLY A 375 1.14 29.83 17.24
C GLY A 375 2.18 30.77 17.88
N LYS A 376 2.32 32.02 17.39
CA LYS A 376 3.18 33.04 18.02
C LYS A 376 2.64 33.51 19.37
N LEU A 377 1.33 33.75 19.46
CA LEU A 377 0.66 34.16 20.70
C LEU A 377 0.82 33.06 21.75
N LEU A 378 0.51 31.82 21.38
CA LEU A 378 0.68 30.67 22.25
C LEU A 378 2.14 30.51 22.67
N ARG A 379 3.13 30.63 21.77
CA ARG A 379 4.56 30.61 22.19
C ARG A 379 4.97 31.73 23.17
N LYS A 380 4.26 32.85 23.16
CA LYS A 380 4.49 33.97 24.10
C LYS A 380 3.72 33.78 25.42
N THR A 381 2.58 33.09 25.40
CA THR A 381 1.73 32.82 26.57
C THR A 381 1.90 31.42 27.16
N SER A 382 2.65 30.53 26.50
CA SER A 382 2.63 29.08 26.73
C SER A 382 3.44 28.59 27.92
N VAL A 383 2.93 27.49 28.49
CA VAL A 383 3.64 26.34 29.09
C VAL A 383 5.07 26.12 28.59
N LEU A 384 5.33 26.31 27.28
CA LEU A 384 6.64 26.09 26.66
C LEU A 384 7.76 26.99 27.21
N LYS A 385 7.42 28.13 27.83
CA LYS A 385 8.39 29.05 28.45
C LYS A 385 8.21 29.23 29.96
N SER A 386 7.18 28.60 30.54
CA SER A 386 6.86 28.79 31.94
C SER A 386 7.76 27.92 32.82
N GLU A 387 8.48 28.53 33.75
CA GLU A 387 9.24 27.82 34.80
C GLU A 387 8.33 27.34 35.94
N ASP A 388 7.13 27.91 36.02
CA ASP A 388 6.09 27.58 37.00
C ASP A 388 5.63 26.11 36.84
N ARG A 389 5.75 25.34 37.93
CA ARG A 389 5.33 23.93 37.99
C ARG A 389 3.84 23.77 37.68
N GLU A 390 3.00 24.72 38.08
CA GLU A 390 1.54 24.65 37.88
C GLU A 390 1.14 24.84 36.40
N LYS A 391 2.05 25.32 35.54
CA LYS A 391 1.80 25.60 34.12
C LYS A 391 2.54 24.64 33.18
N ARG A 392 2.89 23.44 33.65
CA ARG A 392 3.59 22.42 32.83
C ARG A 392 2.66 21.57 31.97
N ILE A 393 1.37 21.58 32.27
CA ILE A 393 0.33 20.84 31.54
C ILE A 393 -0.60 21.83 30.87
N ALA A 394 -0.68 21.78 29.55
CA ALA A 394 -1.57 22.59 28.73
C ALA A 394 -2.63 21.73 28.06
N THR A 395 -3.84 22.28 27.93
CA THR A 395 -4.88 21.66 27.11
C THR A 395 -5.35 22.62 26.04
N ILE A 396 -5.32 22.19 24.77
CA ILE A 396 -5.91 22.92 23.64
C ILE A 396 -7.28 22.31 23.35
N GLN A 397 -8.34 23.05 23.67
CA GLN A 397 -9.71 22.66 23.39
C GLN A 397 -10.30 23.47 22.25
N GLY A 398 -11.34 22.95 21.62
CA GLY A 398 -12.09 23.69 20.63
C GLY A 398 -13.01 22.83 19.79
N LYS A 399 -13.89 23.48 19.03
CA LYS A 399 -14.85 22.80 18.14
C LYS A 399 -14.16 21.90 17.10
N PRO A 400 -14.86 20.95 16.46
CA PRO A 400 -14.35 20.26 15.28
C PRO A 400 -13.94 21.27 14.18
N GLY A 401 -12.84 21.00 13.46
CA GLY A 401 -12.42 21.83 12.33
C GLY A 401 -11.80 23.20 12.65
N VAL A 402 -11.56 23.54 13.93
CA VAL A 402 -10.89 24.79 14.35
C VAL A 402 -9.35 24.75 14.25
N SER A 403 -8.78 23.72 13.59
CA SER A 403 -7.33 23.58 13.36
C SER A 403 -6.45 23.25 14.58
N LYS A 404 -6.98 22.57 15.61
CA LYS A 404 -6.22 22.12 16.80
C LYS A 404 -4.98 21.30 16.43
N SER A 405 -5.16 20.22 15.64
CA SER A 405 -4.08 19.33 15.21
C SER A 405 -3.05 20.05 14.32
N THR A 406 -3.52 20.96 13.46
CA THR A 406 -2.64 21.81 12.62
C THR A 406 -1.78 22.74 13.47
N LEU A 407 -2.35 23.30 14.55
CA LEU A 407 -1.62 24.13 15.50
C LEU A 407 -0.60 23.31 16.30
N LEU A 408 -0.98 22.14 16.81
CA LEU A 408 -0.07 21.22 17.49
C LEU A 408 1.09 20.80 16.59
N LYS A 409 0.80 20.47 15.32
CA LYS A 409 1.81 20.20 14.28
C LYS A 409 2.78 21.35 14.11
N PHE A 410 2.27 22.57 13.99
CA PHE A 410 3.12 23.77 13.85
C PHE A 410 4.05 23.94 15.06
N ILE A 411 3.53 23.77 16.29
CA ILE A 411 4.30 23.89 17.52
C ILE A 411 5.34 22.75 17.62
N TYR A 412 4.94 21.51 17.33
CA TYR A 412 5.82 20.34 17.31
C TYR A 412 6.99 20.55 16.35
N MET A 413 6.72 20.94 15.10
CA MET A 413 7.76 21.12 14.07
C MET A 413 8.81 22.15 14.47
N LYS A 414 8.42 23.18 15.22
CA LYS A 414 9.34 24.21 15.71
C LYS A 414 10.06 23.85 17.01
N ASN A 415 9.68 22.77 17.69
CA ASN A 415 10.33 22.25 18.90
C ASN A 415 10.82 20.79 18.71
N LYS A 416 10.99 20.37 17.46
CA LYS A 416 11.21 18.97 17.08
C LYS A 416 12.40 18.32 17.80
N SER A 417 13.43 19.08 18.16
CA SER A 417 14.62 18.61 18.87
C SER A 417 14.34 18.08 20.28
N GLN A 418 13.29 18.56 20.93
CA GLN A 418 12.94 18.25 22.32
C GLN A 418 11.49 17.75 22.48
N ALA A 419 10.84 17.37 21.38
CA ALA A 419 9.43 16.99 21.36
C ALA A 419 9.21 15.55 20.88
N ILE A 420 8.26 14.88 21.53
CA ILE A 420 7.65 13.60 21.11
C ILE A 420 6.14 13.83 20.93
N SER A 421 5.49 13.00 20.12
CA SER A 421 4.07 13.19 19.83
C SER A 421 3.32 11.91 19.51
N PHE A 422 2.04 11.88 19.85
CA PHE A 422 1.10 10.86 19.39
C PHE A 422 -0.22 11.50 18.96
N PHE A 423 -0.82 10.95 17.90
CA PHE A 423 -2.15 11.32 17.42
C PHE A 423 -3.04 10.09 17.49
N PHE A 424 -4.14 10.20 18.23
CA PHE A 424 -5.20 9.20 18.19
C PHE A 424 -5.97 9.35 16.89
N ASN A 425 -6.11 8.24 16.16
CA ASN A 425 -6.89 8.18 14.92
C ASN A 425 -8.03 7.19 15.11
N ALA A 426 -9.26 7.67 15.30
CA ALA A 426 -10.44 6.82 15.52
C ALA A 426 -10.67 5.82 14.36
N ARG A 427 -10.26 6.19 13.14
CA ARG A 427 -10.37 5.37 11.92
C ARG A 427 -9.10 4.56 11.58
N GLY A 428 -8.06 4.72 12.39
CA GLY A 428 -6.79 4.04 12.22
C GLY A 428 -6.86 2.57 12.61
N ASN A 429 -5.74 1.87 12.45
CA ASN A 429 -5.61 0.50 12.92
C ASN A 429 -5.70 0.41 14.46
N LYS A 430 -5.77 -0.81 15.01
CA LYS A 430 -5.95 -1.04 16.47
C LYS A 430 -4.95 -0.25 17.35
N LEU A 431 -3.70 -0.09 16.92
CA LEU A 431 -2.67 0.63 17.68
C LEU A 431 -2.79 2.16 17.54
N GLU A 432 -3.34 2.67 16.45
CA GLU A 432 -3.52 4.11 16.24
C GLU A 432 -4.67 4.70 17.06
N ARG A 433 -5.58 3.86 17.57
CA ARG A 433 -6.73 4.25 18.40
C ARG A 433 -6.63 3.84 19.87
N SER A 434 -5.52 3.24 20.31
CA SER A 434 -5.38 2.68 21.66
C SER A 434 -4.30 3.37 22.50
N VAL A 435 -4.55 3.48 23.80
CA VAL A 435 -3.58 4.00 24.78
C VAL A 435 -2.30 3.15 24.80
N GLU A 436 -2.43 1.85 24.56
CA GLU A 436 -1.29 0.93 24.41
C GLU A 436 -0.38 1.34 23.23
N GLY A 437 -0.96 1.59 22.05
CA GLY A 437 -0.20 2.05 20.89
C GLY A 437 0.42 3.42 21.10
N MET A 438 -0.24 4.28 21.88
CA MET A 438 0.31 5.56 22.33
C MET A 438 1.58 5.38 23.16
N TYR A 439 1.53 4.62 24.28
CA TYR A 439 2.72 4.43 25.12
C TYR A 439 3.87 3.75 24.38
N ARG A 440 3.58 2.75 23.53
CA ARG A 440 4.60 2.13 22.68
C ARG A 440 5.29 3.16 21.78
N SER A 441 4.53 4.01 21.11
CA SER A 441 5.07 5.05 20.23
C SER A 441 5.84 6.13 20.98
N LEU A 442 5.30 6.64 22.10
CA LEU A 442 5.94 7.68 22.89
C LEU A 442 7.24 7.17 23.54
N LEU A 443 7.23 5.95 24.07
CA LEU A 443 8.43 5.33 24.65
C LEU A 443 9.49 5.12 23.58
N LEU A 444 9.12 4.60 22.40
CA LEU A 444 10.06 4.44 21.29
C LEU A 444 10.69 5.78 20.89
N GLN A 445 9.87 6.82 20.67
CA GLN A 445 10.37 8.16 20.33
C GLN A 445 11.29 8.73 21.41
N LEU A 446 10.99 8.48 22.68
CA LEU A 446 11.80 8.92 23.80
C LEU A 446 13.17 8.22 23.84
N LEU A 447 13.20 6.91 23.63
CA LEU A 447 14.42 6.08 23.62
C LEU A 447 15.28 6.29 22.36
N GLU A 448 14.66 6.56 21.23
CA GLU A 448 15.36 7.00 20.01
C GLU A 448 15.95 8.40 20.21
N ARG A 449 15.27 9.28 20.95
CA ARG A 449 15.73 10.63 21.21
C ARG A 449 16.90 10.69 22.18
N PHE A 450 16.82 9.91 23.25
CA PHE A 450 17.81 9.87 24.31
C PHE A 450 18.28 8.42 24.50
N PRO A 451 19.28 7.98 23.72
CA PRO A 451 19.74 6.59 23.73
C PRO A 451 20.20 6.09 25.11
N ASP A 452 20.69 6.97 25.97
CA ASP A 452 21.09 6.63 27.34
C ASP A 452 19.92 6.17 28.22
N LEU A 453 18.68 6.56 27.88
CA LEU A 453 17.48 6.12 28.58
C LEU A 453 17.15 4.65 28.30
N ARG A 454 17.75 4.01 27.30
CA ARG A 454 17.51 2.58 26.98
C ARG A 454 17.80 1.65 28.15
N LYS A 455 18.63 2.09 29.11
CA LYS A 455 18.89 1.41 30.38
C LYS A 455 17.63 1.14 31.21
N VAL A 456 16.50 1.81 30.96
CA VAL A 456 15.22 1.49 31.64
C VAL A 456 14.71 0.10 31.27
N LEU A 457 15.07 -0.39 30.07
CA LEU A 457 14.74 -1.73 29.61
C LEU A 457 15.58 -2.80 30.33
N GLU A 458 16.71 -2.42 30.94
CA GLU A 458 17.64 -3.33 31.62
C GLU A 458 17.32 -3.50 33.11
N GLY A 459 16.67 -2.50 33.73
CA GLY A 459 16.60 -2.34 35.20
C GLY A 459 15.47 -3.04 35.93
N ARG A 460 14.47 -3.60 35.24
CA ARG A 460 13.39 -4.38 35.89
C ARG A 460 13.59 -5.86 35.57
N GLN A 461 13.30 -6.70 36.57
CA GLN A 461 13.13 -8.15 36.46
C GLN A 461 12.15 -8.62 35.35
N LEU A 462 11.54 -7.72 34.57
CA LEU A 462 10.74 -7.99 33.37
C LEU A 462 11.46 -8.88 32.36
N LEU A 463 12.76 -8.65 32.11
CA LEU A 463 13.55 -9.54 31.24
C LEU A 463 13.88 -10.89 31.90
N ARG A 464 13.73 -11.02 33.23
CA ARG A 464 14.01 -12.25 33.99
C ARG A 464 12.76 -13.12 34.20
N THR A 465 11.59 -12.53 34.43
CA THR A 465 10.30 -13.25 34.43
C THR A 465 9.83 -13.57 33.01
N ALA A 466 10.04 -12.70 32.02
CA ALA A 466 9.84 -13.07 30.61
C ALA A 466 10.83 -14.16 30.15
N ARG A 467 12.03 -14.25 30.74
CA ARG A 467 13.02 -15.32 30.49
C ARG A 467 12.71 -16.66 31.17
N LEU A 468 11.89 -16.67 32.23
CA LEU A 468 11.66 -17.88 33.05
C LEU A 468 10.26 -18.45 32.88
N ALA A 469 9.28 -17.65 32.45
CA ALA A 469 7.92 -18.10 32.17
C ALA A 469 7.70 -18.49 30.70
N ILE A 470 8.61 -18.12 29.80
CA ILE A 470 8.43 -18.25 28.35
C ILE A 470 9.73 -18.80 27.75
N GLY A 471 9.65 -19.90 26.99
CA GLY A 471 10.82 -20.61 26.45
C GLY A 471 11.63 -19.77 25.45
N MET A 472 12.90 -20.11 25.24
CA MET A 472 13.85 -19.34 24.40
C MET A 472 13.38 -19.13 22.93
N GLU A 473 12.40 -19.90 22.44
CA GLU A 473 11.78 -19.73 21.13
C GLU A 473 10.89 -18.46 21.03
N GLU A 474 10.23 -18.06 22.12
CA GLU A 474 9.34 -16.89 22.16
C GLU A 474 10.08 -15.58 22.48
N PHE A 475 11.34 -15.68 22.92
CA PHE A 475 12.22 -14.52 23.09
C PHE A 475 12.82 -14.02 21.76
N LEU A 476 12.75 -14.81 20.68
CA LEU A 476 13.33 -14.46 19.37
C LEU A 476 12.28 -14.09 18.31
N SER A 477 11.01 -14.20 18.66
CA SER A 477 9.87 -13.56 18.01
C SER A 477 9.61 -12.14 18.51
N LEU A 478 10.15 -11.78 19.69
CA LEU A 478 10.17 -10.44 20.29
C LEU A 478 10.85 -9.39 19.41
N GLU A 479 11.86 -9.77 18.62
CA GLU A 479 12.59 -8.84 17.74
C GLU A 479 11.96 -8.65 16.35
N ARG A 480 11.00 -9.51 15.97
CA ARG A 480 10.38 -9.50 14.63
C ARG A 480 8.95 -8.98 14.59
N GLY A 481 8.38 -8.58 15.73
CA GLY A 481 7.01 -8.06 15.79
C GLY A 481 5.92 -9.07 15.40
N ASP A 482 6.27 -10.37 15.38
CA ASP A 482 5.47 -11.45 14.79
C ASP A 482 4.90 -12.44 15.83
N LEU A 483 5.10 -12.18 17.13
CA LEU A 483 4.22 -12.69 18.17
C LEU A 483 3.58 -11.52 18.89
N GLY A 484 2.25 -11.52 18.95
CA GLY A 484 1.46 -10.58 19.73
C GLY A 484 1.77 -10.71 21.22
N ILE A 485 2.88 -10.12 21.65
CA ILE A 485 3.11 -9.83 23.06
C ILE A 485 2.21 -8.65 23.37
N GLU A 486 1.15 -8.96 24.10
CA GLU A 486 0.35 -7.95 24.79
C GLU A 486 1.24 -7.35 25.87
N TRP A 487 1.85 -6.21 25.55
CA TRP A 487 2.49 -5.38 26.55
C TRP A 487 1.39 -4.94 27.51
N ALA A 488 1.38 -5.51 28.72
CA ALA A 488 0.47 -5.07 29.76
C ALA A 488 0.65 -3.56 29.95
N LEU A 489 -0.45 -2.81 29.88
CA LEU A 489 -0.44 -1.35 29.88
C LEU A 489 0.38 -0.77 31.05
N GLY A 490 0.24 -1.34 32.25
CA GLY A 490 1.01 -0.93 33.43
C GLY A 490 2.53 -1.06 33.28
N THR A 491 3.00 -2.05 32.51
CA THR A 491 4.45 -2.19 32.21
C THR A 491 4.95 -1.06 31.31
N LEU A 492 4.17 -0.69 30.29
CA LEU A 492 4.52 0.41 29.41
C LEU A 492 4.50 1.75 30.15
N GLN A 493 3.53 1.95 31.03
CA GLN A 493 3.49 3.10 31.94
C GLN A 493 4.74 3.15 32.80
N ASP A 494 5.06 2.09 33.55
CA ASP A 494 6.26 2.03 34.41
C ASP A 494 7.55 2.37 33.64
N LEU A 495 7.74 1.78 32.46
CA LEU A 495 8.92 2.02 31.63
C LEU A 495 8.99 3.48 31.15
N PHE A 496 7.86 4.04 30.74
CA PHE A 496 7.79 5.43 30.33
C PHE A 496 8.07 6.38 31.49
N GLY A 497 7.48 6.15 32.67
CA GLY A 497 7.71 6.94 33.87
C GLY A 497 9.17 6.91 34.32
N GLU A 498 9.80 5.74 34.33
CA GLU A 498 11.23 5.60 34.65
C GLU A 498 12.12 6.31 33.62
N ALA A 499 11.79 6.24 32.33
CA ALA A 499 12.53 6.93 31.28
C ALA A 499 12.44 8.45 31.47
N VAL A 500 11.26 8.97 31.81
CA VAL A 500 11.05 10.38 32.15
C VAL A 500 11.84 10.76 33.41
N ALA A 501 11.86 9.94 34.46
CA ALA A 501 12.61 10.21 35.69
C ALA A 501 14.13 10.34 35.44
N ARG A 502 14.66 9.61 34.45
CA ARG A 502 16.08 9.63 34.06
C ARG A 502 16.45 10.76 33.09
N LEU A 503 15.53 11.66 32.74
CA LEU A 503 15.83 12.80 31.87
C LEU A 503 16.85 13.78 32.49
N GLY A 504 17.04 13.78 33.81
CA GLY A 504 18.08 14.57 34.46
C GLY A 504 17.79 16.07 34.45
N ARG A 505 18.40 16.83 33.53
CA ARG A 505 18.12 18.27 33.31
C ARG A 505 17.57 18.56 31.89
N ARG A 506 17.24 17.51 31.14
CA ARG A 506 16.79 17.60 29.75
C ARG A 506 15.30 17.88 29.72
N GLU A 507 14.92 18.94 29.03
CA GLU A 507 13.51 19.25 28.77
C GLU A 507 12.95 18.33 27.68
N LEU A 508 11.77 17.76 27.94
CA LEU A 508 10.96 17.00 27.01
C LEU A 508 9.57 17.62 26.92
N ILE A 509 9.08 17.80 25.69
CA ILE A 509 7.70 18.19 25.41
C ILE A 509 6.96 17.00 24.80
N CYS A 510 5.85 16.60 25.41
CA CYS A 510 4.98 15.54 24.90
C CYS A 510 3.68 16.16 24.38
N PHE A 511 3.37 15.92 23.10
CA PHE A 511 2.12 16.31 22.47
C PHE A 511 1.23 15.09 22.27
N ILE A 512 0.02 15.11 22.83
CA ILE A 512 -0.98 14.05 22.63
C ILE A 512 -2.22 14.70 22.03
N ASP A 513 -2.48 14.40 20.77
CA ASP A 513 -3.52 15.00 19.94
C ASP A 513 -4.75 14.08 19.84
N ALA A 514 -5.92 14.69 19.65
CA ALA A 514 -7.23 14.04 19.52
C ALA A 514 -7.60 13.07 20.66
N LEU A 515 -7.50 13.49 21.93
CA LEU A 515 -7.89 12.66 23.08
C LEU A 515 -9.33 12.14 23.00
N ASP A 516 -10.22 12.90 22.35
CA ASP A 516 -11.61 12.53 22.13
C ASP A 516 -11.82 11.35 21.15
N GLU A 517 -10.78 10.93 20.42
CA GLU A 517 -10.82 9.83 19.45
C GLU A 517 -10.43 8.46 20.05
N CYS A 518 -10.22 8.38 21.36
CA CYS A 518 -9.90 7.16 22.10
C CYS A 518 -11.01 6.83 23.12
N ASP A 519 -11.09 5.58 23.56
CA ASP A 519 -12.06 5.13 24.56
C ASP A 519 -11.99 5.97 25.85
N GLN A 520 -13.12 6.55 26.27
CA GLN A 520 -13.19 7.51 27.38
C GLN A 520 -12.66 6.98 28.70
N ALA A 521 -12.90 5.70 29.01
CA ALA A 521 -12.45 5.12 30.27
C ALA A 521 -10.91 5.01 30.31
N GLN A 522 -10.30 4.61 29.20
CA GLN A 522 -8.84 4.49 29.09
C GLN A 522 -8.15 5.86 29.03
N VAL A 523 -8.80 6.86 28.43
CA VAL A 523 -8.25 8.22 28.31
C VAL A 523 -8.15 8.90 29.67
N GLN A 524 -9.13 8.73 30.56
CA GLN A 524 -9.08 9.36 31.87
C GLN A 524 -7.95 8.79 32.74
N ASP A 525 -7.81 7.46 32.78
CA ASP A 525 -6.71 6.79 33.51
C ASP A 525 -5.34 7.22 32.96
N MET A 526 -5.23 7.39 31.64
CA MET A 526 -4.03 7.87 30.98
C MET A 526 -3.70 9.31 31.38
N VAL A 527 -4.69 10.22 31.34
CA VAL A 527 -4.50 11.62 31.74
C VAL A 527 -4.05 11.70 33.19
N ASP A 528 -4.73 11.01 34.11
CA ASP A 528 -4.40 11.01 35.54
C ASP A 528 -2.95 10.55 35.79
N TYR A 529 -2.49 9.55 35.05
CA TYR A 529 -1.10 9.09 35.12
C TYR A 529 -0.10 10.14 34.62
N PHE A 530 -0.37 10.77 33.49
CA PHE A 530 0.49 11.83 32.94
C PHE A 530 0.54 13.07 33.85
N GLU A 531 -0.57 13.40 34.51
CA GLU A 531 -0.62 14.47 35.53
C GLU A 531 0.27 14.15 36.72
N GLN A 532 0.17 12.94 37.27
CA GLN A 532 1.04 12.48 38.36
C GLN A 532 2.53 12.52 37.97
N LEU A 533 2.87 12.09 36.75
CA LEU A 533 4.25 12.20 36.24
C LEU A 533 4.73 13.65 36.14
N GLY A 534 3.86 14.57 35.74
CA GLY A 534 4.16 16.00 35.69
C GLY A 534 4.40 16.61 37.07
N GLU A 535 3.67 16.16 38.09
CA GLU A 535 3.74 16.65 39.48
C GLU A 535 4.94 16.09 40.26
N LEU A 536 5.27 14.80 40.05
CA LEU A 536 6.35 14.10 40.78
C LEU A 536 7.76 14.51 40.33
N SER A 537 7.91 15.22 39.21
CA SER A 537 9.22 15.60 38.67
C SER A 537 9.81 16.81 39.41
N PRO A 538 10.94 16.67 40.16
CA PRO A 538 11.50 17.75 40.97
C PRO A 538 12.15 18.88 40.15
N GLU A 539 12.39 18.67 38.85
CA GLU A 539 13.10 19.58 37.94
C GLU A 539 12.27 19.81 36.65
N PRO A 540 12.54 20.84 35.81
CA PRO A 540 11.66 21.25 34.71
C PRO A 540 11.72 20.37 33.44
N ASN A 541 11.61 19.05 33.56
CA ASN A 541 11.99 18.15 32.47
C ASN A 541 10.85 17.59 31.62
N LEU A 542 9.58 17.71 32.04
CA LEU A 542 8.44 17.26 31.24
C LEU A 542 7.36 18.33 31.14
N LYS A 543 7.03 18.71 29.90
CA LYS A 543 5.91 19.58 29.55
C LYS A 543 4.90 18.79 28.73
N LEU A 544 3.63 18.87 29.10
CA LEU A 544 2.55 18.12 28.47
C LEU A 544 1.61 19.07 27.75
N CYS A 545 1.20 18.69 26.54
CA CYS A 545 0.20 19.41 25.78
C CYS A 545 -0.80 18.43 25.18
N PHE A 546 -2.02 18.49 25.66
CA PHE A 546 -3.15 17.71 25.17
C PHE A 546 -3.98 18.53 24.19
N SER A 547 -4.68 17.87 23.28
CA SER A 547 -5.84 18.48 22.64
C SER A 547 -7.05 17.58 22.60
N SER A 548 -8.22 18.21 22.74
CA SER A 548 -9.51 17.53 22.69
C SER A 548 -10.60 18.44 22.10
N ARG A 549 -11.76 17.85 21.79
CA ARG A 549 -13.03 18.61 21.64
C ARG A 549 -13.54 19.12 23.01
N HIS A 550 -14.58 19.95 22.97
CA HIS A 550 -15.37 20.33 24.16
C HIS A 550 -16.14 19.16 24.75
N TYR A 551 -16.59 18.27 23.87
CA TYR A 551 -17.30 17.05 24.21
C TYR A 551 -16.78 15.91 23.31
N PRO A 552 -16.54 14.70 23.84
CA PRO A 552 -16.68 14.33 25.25
C PRO A 552 -15.67 15.03 26.17
N THR A 553 -16.11 15.36 27.39
CA THR A 553 -15.26 16.07 28.36
C THR A 553 -14.26 15.11 28.97
N VAL A 554 -12.97 15.35 28.69
CA VAL A 554 -11.88 14.71 29.42
C VAL A 554 -11.52 15.61 30.59
N ALA A 555 -11.58 15.07 31.81
CA ALA A 555 -11.27 15.85 33.00
C ALA A 555 -9.75 15.95 33.13
N ILE A 556 -9.19 17.09 32.73
CA ILE A 556 -7.77 17.38 32.86
C ILE A 556 -7.63 18.46 33.92
N LYS A 557 -6.90 18.20 35.00
CA LYS A 557 -6.49 19.15 36.05
C LYS A 557 -5.44 20.15 35.54
N SER A 558 -5.34 20.34 34.22
CA SER A 558 -4.55 21.40 33.62
C SER A 558 -5.06 22.75 34.11
N ARG A 559 -4.16 23.56 34.65
CA ARG A 559 -4.46 24.95 35.02
C ARG A 559 -4.30 25.93 33.86
N LEU A 560 -3.95 25.44 32.65
CA LEU A 560 -3.88 26.24 31.42
C LEU A 560 -4.67 25.58 30.27
N THR A 561 -5.97 25.85 30.24
CA THR A 561 -6.85 25.47 29.13
C THR A 561 -6.98 26.61 28.13
N LEU A 562 -6.63 26.32 26.89
CA LEU A 562 -6.71 27.22 25.75
C LEU A 562 -7.85 26.79 24.84
N ILE A 563 -8.94 27.55 24.86
CA ILE A 563 -10.01 27.35 23.89
C ILE A 563 -9.63 28.08 22.61
N LEU A 564 -9.31 27.33 21.56
CA LEU A 564 -8.64 27.82 20.35
C LEU A 564 -9.48 28.92 19.66
N GLU A 565 -10.77 28.69 19.46
CA GLU A 565 -11.67 29.66 18.84
C GLU A 565 -11.93 30.92 19.67
N LYS A 566 -11.53 30.94 20.95
CA LYS A 566 -11.61 32.13 21.82
C LYS A 566 -10.28 32.91 21.89
N GLN A 567 -9.22 32.42 21.25
CA GLN A 567 -7.93 33.11 21.27
C GLN A 567 -7.94 34.32 20.32
N SER A 568 -7.41 35.46 20.77
CA SER A 568 -7.36 36.70 19.97
C SER A 568 -6.53 36.57 18.69
N GLY A 569 -5.56 35.65 18.66
CA GLY A 569 -4.78 35.33 17.46
C GLY A 569 -5.56 34.54 16.40
N HIS A 570 -6.61 33.82 16.81
CA HIS A 570 -7.31 32.85 15.95
C HIS A 570 -8.17 33.53 14.89
N SER A 571 -8.92 34.57 15.28
CA SER A 571 -9.69 35.37 14.32
C SER A 571 -8.79 36.06 13.30
N ARG A 572 -7.59 36.47 13.70
CA ARG A 572 -6.60 37.08 12.81
C ARG A 572 -6.01 36.10 11.80
N ASP A 573 -5.78 34.85 12.23
CA ASP A 573 -5.35 33.78 11.33
C ASP A 573 -6.43 33.48 10.27
N LEU A 574 -7.72 33.47 10.64
CA LEU A 574 -8.84 33.33 9.71
C LEU A 574 -8.91 34.48 8.71
N GLU A 575 -8.83 35.72 9.21
CA GLU A 575 -8.84 36.94 8.39
C GLU A 575 -7.68 36.94 7.38
N GLU A 576 -6.47 36.60 7.81
CA GLU A 576 -5.30 36.55 6.96
C GLU A 576 -5.42 35.46 5.88
N TYR A 577 -5.97 34.29 6.23
CA TYR A 577 -6.25 33.25 5.25
C TYR A 577 -7.25 33.71 4.20
N ILE A 578 -8.36 34.32 4.60
CA ILE A 578 -9.37 34.85 3.66
C ILE A 578 -8.74 35.91 2.76
N CYS A 579 -8.00 36.86 3.34
CA CYS A 579 -7.35 37.93 2.58
C CYS A 579 -6.35 37.43 1.54
N ARG A 580 -5.61 36.35 1.86
CA ARG A 580 -4.63 35.76 0.94
C ARG A 580 -5.26 34.90 -0.15
N ASN A 581 -6.37 34.24 0.14
CA ASN A 581 -6.89 33.17 -0.72
C ASN A 581 -8.19 33.53 -1.44
N LEU A 582 -8.92 34.58 -1.06
CA LEU A 582 -10.20 34.94 -1.66
C LEU A 582 -10.02 35.83 -2.92
N ASN A 583 -10.45 35.32 -4.08
CA ASN A 583 -10.35 35.94 -5.41
C ASN A 583 -11.68 36.55 -5.85
N VAL A 584 -12.22 37.52 -5.09
CA VAL A 584 -13.47 38.20 -5.43
C VAL A 584 -13.19 39.69 -5.74
N GLY A 585 -13.86 40.23 -6.77
CA GLY A 585 -13.67 41.60 -7.27
C GLY A 585 -13.86 42.68 -6.21
N GLN A 586 -13.17 43.81 -6.37
CA GLN A 586 -12.85 44.80 -5.32
C GLN A 586 -14.02 45.55 -4.63
N ASN A 587 -15.28 45.29 -4.96
CA ASN A 587 -16.39 46.04 -4.36
C ASN A 587 -16.94 45.31 -3.12
N ASN A 588 -16.92 45.98 -1.97
CA ASN A 588 -17.36 45.50 -0.63
C ASN A 588 -16.51 44.37 -0.01
N ALA A 589 -15.22 44.29 -0.36
CA ALA A 589 -14.33 43.23 0.11
C ALA A 589 -14.23 43.12 1.65
N GLN A 590 -14.35 44.22 2.41
CA GLN A 590 -14.19 44.17 3.87
C GLN A 590 -15.46 43.68 4.59
N GLU A 591 -16.63 44.25 4.30
CA GLU A 591 -17.90 43.81 4.89
C GLU A 591 -18.20 42.33 4.56
N PHE A 592 -17.83 41.89 3.36
CA PHE A 592 -17.93 40.48 2.96
C PHE A 592 -16.94 39.58 3.71
N LYS A 593 -15.70 40.02 3.91
CA LYS A 593 -14.72 39.31 4.76
C LYS A 593 -15.18 39.21 6.20
N ASP A 594 -15.71 40.30 6.76
CA ASP A 594 -16.23 40.36 8.12
C ASP A 594 -17.40 39.39 8.28
N THR A 595 -18.30 39.33 7.27
CA THR A 595 -19.38 38.35 7.20
C THR A 595 -18.86 36.91 7.15
N LEU A 596 -17.81 36.64 6.36
CA LEU A 596 -17.19 35.30 6.29
C LEU A 596 -16.55 34.90 7.62
N ILE A 597 -15.85 35.81 8.30
CA ILE A 597 -15.25 35.58 9.62
C ILE A 597 -16.35 35.32 10.65
N GLN A 598 -17.43 36.11 10.62
CA GLN A 598 -18.56 35.95 11.51
C GLN A 598 -19.26 34.59 11.29
N LYS A 599 -19.57 34.25 10.04
CA LYS A 599 -20.19 32.96 9.67
C LYS A 599 -19.30 31.76 9.98
N ALA A 600 -17.98 31.90 9.84
CA ALA A 600 -17.05 30.84 10.20
C ALA A 600 -17.14 30.44 11.68
N ALA A 601 -17.58 31.33 12.58
CA ALA A 601 -17.74 31.06 14.00
C ALA A 601 -16.51 30.40 14.67
N GLY A 602 -15.31 30.75 14.17
CA GLY A 602 -14.02 30.21 14.60
C GLY A 602 -13.59 28.90 13.92
N ILE A 603 -14.40 28.33 13.03
CA ILE A 603 -14.15 27.05 12.35
C ILE A 603 -13.31 27.28 11.09
N PHE A 604 -12.05 26.86 11.16
CA PHE A 604 -11.08 27.13 10.09
C PHE A 604 -11.37 26.36 8.81
N ILE A 605 -11.78 25.09 8.93
CA ILE A 605 -12.16 24.28 7.77
C ILE A 605 -13.33 24.91 6.99
N TRP A 606 -14.27 25.57 7.67
CA TRP A 606 -15.37 26.29 7.04
C TRP A 606 -14.84 27.39 6.11
N VAL A 607 -13.93 28.22 6.61
CA VAL A 607 -13.32 29.33 5.84
C VAL A 607 -12.60 28.81 4.63
N VAL A 608 -11.80 27.77 4.81
CA VAL A 608 -11.06 27.10 3.76
C VAL A 608 -11.98 26.65 2.63
N LEU A 609 -13.11 26.02 2.98
CA LEU A 609 -14.09 25.53 2.01
C LEU A 609 -14.86 26.64 1.33
N VAL A 610 -15.35 27.60 2.09
CA VAL A 610 -16.16 28.69 1.57
C VAL A 610 -15.31 29.58 0.67
N VAL A 611 -14.07 29.90 1.04
CA VAL A 611 -13.13 30.63 0.16
C VAL A 611 -12.86 29.82 -1.12
N GLY A 612 -12.64 28.49 -1.00
CA GLY A 612 -12.48 27.61 -2.16
C GLY A 612 -13.69 27.59 -3.10
N ILE A 613 -14.91 27.65 -2.55
CA ILE A 613 -16.18 27.75 -3.30
C ILE A 613 -16.31 29.11 -3.99
N LEU A 614 -15.96 30.18 -3.29
CA LEU A 614 -16.14 31.57 -3.74
C LEU A 614 -15.15 31.98 -4.83
N ASN A 615 -14.02 31.27 -4.97
CA ASN A 615 -12.96 31.55 -5.96
C ASN A 615 -13.24 31.18 -7.44
N LYS A 616 -14.47 30.74 -7.79
CA LYS A 616 -15.03 30.40 -9.14
C LYS A 616 -14.88 28.96 -9.71
N GLU A 617 -15.87 28.66 -10.59
CA GLU A 617 -16.24 27.49 -11.42
C GLU A 617 -16.39 26.11 -10.73
N ASN A 618 -17.56 25.49 -10.96
CA ASN A 618 -18.00 24.18 -10.48
C ASN A 618 -18.48 24.09 -9.00
N ARG A 619 -19.21 25.11 -8.50
CA ARG A 619 -19.87 25.07 -7.18
C ARG A 619 -20.79 23.86 -7.01
N ASP A 620 -21.65 23.60 -7.99
CA ASP A 620 -22.62 22.49 -7.93
C ASP A 620 -21.91 21.13 -7.87
N ARG A 621 -20.72 21.02 -8.47
CA ARG A 621 -19.87 19.82 -8.38
C ARG A 621 -19.36 19.59 -6.97
N LEU A 622 -18.93 20.63 -6.25
CA LEU A 622 -18.46 20.47 -4.87
C LEU A 622 -19.60 20.10 -3.93
N LEU A 623 -20.72 20.82 -4.01
CA LEU A 623 -21.85 20.55 -3.14
C LEU A 623 -22.42 19.15 -3.38
N LEU A 624 -22.46 18.69 -4.65
CA LEU A 624 -22.88 17.34 -4.99
C LEU A 624 -21.88 16.28 -4.51
N SER A 625 -20.57 16.56 -4.62
CA SER A 625 -19.52 15.71 -4.04
C SER A 625 -19.74 15.49 -2.55
N ILE A 626 -19.94 16.57 -1.81
CA ILE A 626 -20.20 16.52 -0.36
C ILE A 626 -21.48 15.72 -0.09
N GLN A 627 -22.54 15.97 -0.86
CA GLN A 627 -23.82 15.27 -0.74
C GLN A 627 -23.68 13.75 -0.93
N TRP A 628 -22.95 13.30 -1.95
CA TRP A 628 -22.74 11.87 -2.24
C TRP A 628 -21.92 11.17 -1.16
N ILE A 629 -20.86 11.81 -0.66
CA ILE A 629 -20.02 11.21 0.39
C ILE A 629 -20.78 11.10 1.71
N LEU A 630 -21.68 12.06 2.01
CA LEU A 630 -22.45 12.08 3.26
C LEU A 630 -23.64 11.10 3.27
N TYR A 631 -24.40 11.01 2.17
CA TYR A 631 -25.71 10.36 2.15
C TYR A 631 -25.80 9.06 1.33
N ALA A 632 -24.71 8.66 0.68
CA ALA A 632 -24.61 7.31 0.13
C ALA A 632 -24.76 6.27 1.25
N LYS A 633 -25.57 5.22 1.03
CA LYS A 633 -25.76 4.11 1.97
C LYS A 633 -24.45 3.43 2.34
N GLU A 634 -23.60 3.20 1.33
CA GLU A 634 -22.23 2.73 1.48
C GLU A 634 -21.27 3.65 0.74
N PRO A 635 -20.00 3.78 1.20
CA PRO A 635 -18.98 4.56 0.51
C PRO A 635 -18.81 4.09 -0.94
N LEU A 636 -18.93 5.02 -1.89
CA LEU A 636 -18.79 4.73 -3.31
C LEU A 636 -17.32 4.45 -3.64
N ASP A 637 -17.04 3.46 -4.49
CA ASP A 637 -15.74 3.34 -5.12
C ASP A 637 -15.51 4.50 -6.12
N PRO A 638 -14.27 4.77 -6.56
CA PRO A 638 -13.97 5.90 -7.43
C PRO A 638 -14.76 5.93 -8.74
N HIS A 639 -15.07 4.75 -9.31
CA HIS A 639 -15.80 4.65 -10.55
C HIS A 639 -17.29 4.92 -10.31
N ALA A 640 -17.89 4.26 -9.33
CA ALA A 640 -19.28 4.51 -8.92
C ALA A 640 -19.49 5.99 -8.53
N TYR A 641 -18.53 6.59 -7.80
CA TYR A 641 -18.55 8.00 -7.43
C TYR A 641 -18.53 8.92 -8.65
N TYR A 642 -17.65 8.68 -9.62
CA TYR A 642 -17.57 9.50 -10.83
C TYR A 642 -18.89 9.48 -11.60
N PHE A 643 -19.45 8.30 -11.83
CA PHE A 643 -20.71 8.17 -12.58
C PHE A 643 -21.94 8.66 -11.80
N ALA A 644 -21.94 8.54 -10.47
CA ALA A 644 -22.95 9.18 -9.62
C ALA A 644 -22.89 10.71 -9.72
N MET A 645 -21.67 11.27 -9.76
CA MET A 645 -21.45 12.71 -9.93
C MET A 645 -21.91 13.20 -11.30
N VAL A 646 -21.59 12.46 -12.37
CA VAL A 646 -22.04 12.77 -13.72
C VAL A 646 -23.57 12.71 -13.82
N ALA A 647 -24.19 11.64 -13.32
CA ALA A 647 -25.65 11.49 -13.32
C ALA A 647 -26.37 12.61 -12.53
N GLY A 648 -25.78 13.06 -11.41
CA GLY A 648 -26.37 14.13 -10.60
C GLY A 648 -26.14 15.55 -11.12
N LEU A 649 -25.14 15.77 -11.97
CA LEU A 649 -24.85 17.07 -12.61
C LEU A 649 -25.55 17.24 -13.96
N ASP A 650 -25.63 16.17 -14.74
CA ASP A 650 -26.30 16.16 -16.05
C ASP A 650 -27.17 14.90 -16.22
N PRO A 651 -28.39 14.89 -15.63
CA PRO A 651 -29.29 13.75 -15.69
C PRO A 651 -29.82 13.43 -17.10
N ARG A 652 -29.66 14.33 -18.09
CA ARG A 652 -30.30 14.22 -19.40
C ARG A 652 -29.36 13.71 -20.50
N ASN A 653 -28.04 13.93 -20.40
CA ASN A 653 -27.11 13.63 -21.50
C ASN A 653 -25.99 12.62 -21.17
N SER A 654 -25.86 12.09 -19.95
CA SER A 654 -24.63 11.37 -19.55
C SER A 654 -24.84 10.02 -18.84
N LEU A 655 -25.55 9.09 -19.49
CA LEU A 655 -25.74 7.70 -19.03
C LEU A 655 -25.12 6.68 -20.00
N SER A 656 -24.12 7.13 -20.76
CA SER A 656 -23.35 6.30 -21.69
C SER A 656 -22.55 5.25 -20.93
N GLU A 657 -22.17 4.20 -21.65
CA GLU A 657 -21.25 3.22 -21.12
C GLU A 657 -19.92 3.86 -20.75
N TRP A 658 -19.30 3.33 -19.70
CA TRP A 658 -17.94 3.70 -19.39
C TRP A 658 -17.03 3.22 -20.50
N ASP A 659 -16.50 4.18 -21.24
CA ASP A 659 -15.39 4.00 -22.17
C ASP A 659 -14.07 4.32 -21.44
N PRO A 660 -13.25 3.32 -21.10
CA PRO A 660 -11.96 3.52 -20.44
C PRO A 660 -10.98 4.37 -21.26
N ASP A 661 -11.19 4.49 -22.58
CA ASP A 661 -10.36 5.32 -23.45
C ASP A 661 -10.70 6.81 -23.33
N GLN A 662 -11.94 7.16 -22.94
CA GLN A 662 -12.37 8.55 -22.75
C GLN A 662 -12.12 9.04 -21.32
N VAL A 663 -12.39 8.20 -20.32
CA VAL A 663 -12.21 8.53 -18.90
C VAL A 663 -11.50 7.39 -18.20
N SER A 664 -10.22 7.57 -17.89
CA SER A 664 -9.40 6.58 -17.17
C SER A 664 -9.71 6.54 -15.66
N THR A 665 -9.37 5.42 -15.01
CA THR A 665 -9.50 5.29 -13.55
C THR A 665 -8.67 6.31 -12.78
N ASP A 666 -7.50 6.71 -13.29
CA ASP A 666 -6.67 7.73 -12.64
C ASP A 666 -7.30 9.11 -12.75
N GLN A 667 -7.93 9.42 -13.89
CA GLN A 667 -8.76 10.61 -14.02
C GLN A 667 -9.94 10.59 -13.06
N MET A 668 -10.58 9.44 -12.79
CA MET A 668 -11.65 9.33 -11.78
C MET A 668 -11.12 9.53 -10.34
N ARG A 669 -9.94 8.99 -10.02
CA ARG A 669 -9.27 9.22 -8.71
C ARG A 669 -8.87 10.68 -8.53
N GLN A 670 -8.33 11.31 -9.57
CA GLN A 670 -8.05 12.75 -9.59
C GLN A 670 -9.35 13.55 -9.52
N PHE A 671 -10.41 13.06 -10.16
CA PHE A 671 -11.73 13.69 -10.15
C PHE A 671 -12.24 13.82 -8.72
N VAL A 672 -12.15 12.77 -7.89
CA VAL A 672 -12.51 12.82 -6.45
C VAL A 672 -11.86 14.00 -5.72
N SER A 673 -10.55 14.19 -5.87
CA SER A 673 -9.85 15.31 -5.23
C SER A 673 -10.29 16.65 -5.82
N SER A 674 -10.42 16.74 -7.16
CA SER A 674 -10.80 17.98 -7.84
C SER A 674 -12.27 18.39 -7.62
N SER A 675 -13.20 17.43 -7.52
CA SER A 675 -14.63 17.63 -7.31
C SER A 675 -14.92 17.99 -5.85
N SER A 676 -14.20 17.36 -4.91
CA SER A 676 -14.28 17.67 -3.48
C SER A 676 -13.41 18.85 -3.04
N LYS A 677 -12.63 19.44 -3.95
CA LYS A 677 -11.64 20.50 -3.64
C LYS A 677 -10.67 20.08 -2.52
N GLY A 678 -10.22 18.83 -2.56
CA GLY A 678 -9.30 18.26 -1.58
C GLY A 678 -9.95 17.83 -0.26
N LEU A 679 -11.27 17.91 -0.11
CA LEU A 679 -11.96 17.37 1.06
C LEU A 679 -12.06 15.87 1.10
N ALA A 680 -12.00 15.23 -0.06
CA ALA A 680 -12.15 13.81 -0.20
C ALA A 680 -10.92 13.18 -0.82
N GLU A 681 -10.67 11.95 -0.42
CA GLU A 681 -9.62 11.10 -0.94
C GLU A 681 -10.17 9.72 -1.29
N VAL A 682 -9.33 8.93 -1.96
CA VAL A 682 -9.57 7.52 -2.22
C VAL A 682 -8.72 6.70 -1.27
N THR A 683 -9.34 5.76 -0.55
CA THR A 683 -8.63 4.91 0.42
C THR A 683 -7.55 4.05 -0.26
N ASN A 684 -6.43 3.88 0.45
CA ASN A 684 -5.35 2.97 0.05
C ASN A 684 -5.63 1.57 0.62
N SER A 685 -6.65 0.90 0.10
CA SER A 685 -7.04 -0.46 0.47
C SER A 685 -7.18 -1.34 -0.78
N ALA A 686 -7.34 -2.65 -0.57
CA ALA A 686 -7.66 -3.59 -1.65
C ALA A 686 -8.98 -3.25 -2.37
N TYR A 687 -9.90 -2.57 -1.68
CA TYR A 687 -11.20 -2.14 -2.18
C TYR A 687 -11.35 -0.61 -1.98
N PRO A 688 -10.78 0.20 -2.88
CA PRO A 688 -10.71 1.63 -2.72
C PRO A 688 -12.10 2.26 -2.71
N THR A 689 -12.34 3.14 -1.75
CA THR A 689 -13.59 3.89 -1.56
C THR A 689 -13.30 5.38 -1.41
N VAL A 690 -14.28 6.21 -1.75
CA VAL A 690 -14.22 7.65 -1.59
C VAL A 690 -14.67 8.03 -0.18
N GLN A 691 -13.86 8.83 0.51
CA GLN A 691 -14.14 9.30 1.87
C GLN A 691 -13.63 10.72 2.08
N PHE A 692 -14.09 11.40 3.14
CA PHE A 692 -13.45 12.62 3.60
C PHE A 692 -12.04 12.35 4.13
N ILE A 693 -11.12 13.28 3.88
CA ILE A 693 -9.71 13.23 4.35
C ILE A 693 -9.58 13.16 5.87
N HIS A 694 -10.62 13.55 6.62
CA HIS A 694 -10.63 13.51 8.08
C HIS A 694 -12.06 13.36 8.61
N GLU A 695 -12.25 12.65 9.74
CA GLU A 695 -13.57 12.51 10.40
C GLU A 695 -14.12 13.87 10.81
N SER A 696 -13.26 14.76 11.35
CA SER A 696 -13.69 16.12 11.72
C SER A 696 -14.29 16.94 10.57
N VAL A 697 -14.00 16.61 9.31
CA VAL A 697 -14.67 17.24 8.15
C VAL A 697 -16.12 16.77 8.08
N ARG A 698 -16.35 15.47 8.26
CA ARG A 698 -17.69 14.88 8.30
C ARG A 698 -18.49 15.43 9.48
N ASP A 699 -17.89 15.45 10.68
CA ASP A 699 -18.54 15.96 11.89
C ASP A 699 -18.89 17.44 11.75
N PHE A 700 -17.98 18.22 11.16
CA PHE A 700 -18.27 19.62 10.85
C PHE A 700 -19.47 19.75 9.88
N LEU A 701 -19.51 18.93 8.83
CA LEU A 701 -20.57 19.00 7.83
C LEU A 701 -21.93 18.54 8.37
N ILE A 702 -21.95 17.54 9.25
CA ILE A 702 -23.17 16.96 9.85
C ILE A 702 -23.50 17.61 11.19
N GLU A 703 -22.69 17.36 12.23
CA GLU A 703 -22.96 17.71 13.62
C GLU A 703 -22.91 19.22 13.86
N ALA A 704 -21.92 19.90 13.27
CA ALA A 704 -21.81 21.36 13.39
C ALA A 704 -22.69 22.12 12.39
N GLY A 705 -23.48 21.41 11.57
CA GLY A 705 -24.39 22.02 10.60
C GLY A 705 -23.71 22.67 9.40
N GLY A 706 -22.41 22.43 9.16
CA GLY A 706 -21.65 23.09 8.11
C GLY A 706 -22.21 22.86 6.70
N PHE A 707 -22.70 21.64 6.39
CA PHE A 707 -23.32 21.39 5.08
C PHE A 707 -24.66 22.11 4.94
N ARG A 708 -25.41 22.28 6.04
CA ARG A 708 -26.67 23.03 6.04
C ARG A 708 -26.45 24.51 5.78
N GLU A 709 -25.44 25.11 6.39
CA GLU A 709 -25.10 26.51 6.12
C GLU A 709 -24.69 26.73 4.66
N LEU A 710 -23.86 25.83 4.12
CA LEU A 710 -23.49 25.85 2.69
C LEU A 710 -24.72 25.69 1.79
N ALA A 711 -25.63 24.76 2.12
CA ALA A 711 -26.85 24.54 1.38
C ALA A 711 -27.83 25.73 1.50
N CYS A 712 -27.97 26.38 2.66
CA CYS A 712 -28.83 27.56 2.81
C CYS A 712 -28.41 28.69 1.85
N GLU A 713 -27.10 28.88 1.71
CA GLU A 713 -26.53 29.92 0.85
C GLU A 713 -26.69 29.59 -0.64
N PHE A 714 -26.48 28.33 -1.03
CA PHE A 714 -26.30 27.97 -2.44
C PHE A 714 -27.40 27.07 -3.02
N TRP A 715 -28.08 26.26 -2.20
CA TRP A 715 -29.18 25.34 -2.55
C TRP A 715 -30.33 25.41 -1.51
N PRO A 716 -31.07 26.53 -1.43
CA PRO A 716 -32.01 26.80 -0.35
C PRO A 716 -33.14 25.76 -0.22
N GLU A 717 -33.58 25.17 -1.34
CA GLU A 717 -34.56 24.07 -1.31
C GLU A 717 -33.99 22.80 -0.67
N LEU A 718 -32.72 22.47 -0.89
CA LEU A 718 -32.06 21.34 -0.22
C LEU A 718 -32.01 21.59 1.29
N ALA A 719 -31.69 22.82 1.71
CA ALA A 719 -31.49 23.17 3.11
C ALA A 719 -32.75 23.01 3.99
N LYS A 720 -33.95 23.02 3.39
CA LYS A 720 -35.22 22.79 4.10
C LYS A 720 -35.32 21.38 4.68
N ASP A 721 -34.83 20.38 3.94
CA ASP A 721 -34.74 19.00 4.38
C ASP A 721 -33.60 18.29 3.62
N ILE A 722 -32.39 18.47 4.13
CA ILE A 722 -31.18 17.98 3.48
C ILE A 722 -31.20 16.47 3.37
N ARG A 723 -31.68 15.78 4.41
CA ARG A 723 -31.61 14.32 4.45
C ARG A 723 -32.53 13.73 3.39
N SER A 724 -33.83 14.03 3.44
CA SER A 724 -34.81 13.40 2.54
C SER A 724 -34.53 13.79 1.09
N ARG A 725 -34.18 15.05 0.82
CA ARG A 725 -33.86 15.53 -0.53
C ARG A 725 -32.53 15.01 -1.07
N SER A 726 -31.54 14.74 -0.21
CA SER A 726 -30.29 14.08 -0.65
C SER A 726 -30.53 12.63 -1.06
N HIS A 727 -31.32 11.90 -0.27
CA HIS A 727 -31.72 10.55 -0.64
C HIS A 727 -32.61 10.54 -1.90
N ASP A 728 -33.52 11.51 -2.03
CA ASP A 728 -34.36 11.63 -3.22
C ASP A 728 -33.53 11.88 -4.48
N ARG A 729 -32.54 12.79 -4.44
CA ARG A 729 -31.63 13.03 -5.57
C ARG A 729 -30.78 11.79 -5.91
N LEU A 730 -30.28 11.05 -4.90
CA LEU A 730 -29.57 9.77 -5.13
C LEU A 730 -30.51 8.76 -5.80
N LYS A 731 -31.74 8.63 -5.33
CA LYS A 731 -32.77 7.76 -5.94
C LYS A 731 -33.00 8.15 -7.41
N GLU A 732 -33.12 9.44 -7.74
CA GLU A 732 -33.29 9.88 -9.13
C GLU A 732 -32.10 9.47 -10.00
N CYS A 733 -30.87 9.62 -9.50
CA CYS A 733 -29.66 9.19 -10.20
C CYS A 733 -29.66 7.67 -10.43
N CYS A 734 -29.94 6.88 -9.38
CA CYS A 734 -30.05 5.43 -9.47
C CYS A 734 -31.13 5.01 -10.48
N HIS A 735 -32.29 5.67 -10.45
CA HIS A 735 -33.42 5.36 -11.31
C HIS A 735 -33.13 5.65 -12.78
N ALA A 736 -32.49 6.79 -13.06
CA ALA A 736 -32.05 7.15 -14.40
C ALA A 736 -31.04 6.12 -14.94
N TYR A 737 -30.08 5.69 -14.11
CA TYR A 737 -29.06 4.70 -14.49
C TYR A 737 -29.65 3.32 -14.80
N ILE A 738 -30.71 2.91 -14.09
CA ILE A 738 -31.44 1.66 -14.35
C ILE A 738 -32.28 1.77 -15.63
N ARG A 739 -32.97 2.90 -15.85
CA ARG A 739 -33.81 3.11 -17.04
C ARG A 739 -33.04 3.16 -18.34
N ALA A 740 -31.84 3.75 -18.34
CA ALA A 740 -30.97 3.80 -19.51
C ALA A 740 -30.49 2.40 -19.98
N ARG A 741 -30.96 1.32 -19.36
CA ARG A 741 -30.54 -0.08 -19.56
C ARG A 741 -31.72 -1.05 -19.68
N SER A 742 -32.91 -0.59 -20.06
CA SER A 742 -34.05 -1.51 -20.28
C SER A 742 -33.69 -2.50 -21.40
N PRO A 743 -33.80 -3.83 -21.19
CA PRO A 743 -33.39 -4.87 -22.15
C PRO A 743 -34.17 -4.90 -23.49
N HIS A 744 -35.12 -3.97 -23.70
CA HIS A 744 -36.07 -4.02 -24.81
C HIS A 744 -35.61 -3.29 -26.09
N GLU A 745 -34.48 -2.59 -26.12
CA GLU A 745 -34.07 -1.81 -27.31
C GLU A 745 -33.05 -2.50 -28.23
N GLU A 746 -32.37 -3.58 -27.82
CA GLU A 746 -31.53 -4.36 -28.74
C GLU A 746 -32.31 -5.57 -29.29
N GLY A 747 -32.96 -5.36 -30.44
CA GLY A 747 -33.79 -6.37 -31.08
C GLY A 747 -33.06 -7.67 -31.39
N LEU A 748 -33.33 -8.72 -30.60
CA LEU A 748 -33.18 -10.11 -30.99
C LEU A 748 -34.35 -10.93 -30.44
N GLY A 749 -34.96 -11.70 -31.35
CA GLY A 749 -36.24 -12.37 -31.20
C GLY A 749 -36.31 -13.43 -30.10
N TYR A 750 -37.55 -13.62 -29.65
CA TYR A 750 -38.05 -14.67 -28.77
C TYR A 750 -37.46 -16.05 -29.08
N GLY A 751 -36.94 -16.71 -28.04
CA GLY A 751 -36.62 -18.13 -28.03
C GLY A 751 -36.46 -18.60 -26.60
N ASP A 752 -37.43 -19.38 -26.11
CA ASP A 752 -37.37 -20.04 -24.81
C ASP A 752 -36.07 -20.86 -24.70
N LYS A 753 -35.30 -20.60 -23.62
CA LYS A 753 -33.98 -21.16 -23.27
C LYS A 753 -32.76 -20.43 -23.83
N VAL A 754 -32.50 -19.22 -23.34
CA VAL A 754 -31.16 -18.63 -23.32
C VAL A 754 -30.94 -18.01 -21.93
N GLY A 755 -29.76 -18.23 -21.33
CA GLY A 755 -29.38 -17.64 -20.03
C GLY A 755 -29.37 -16.10 -20.07
N PRO A 756 -29.13 -15.42 -18.92
CA PRO A 756 -29.28 -13.97 -18.83
C PRO A 756 -28.40 -13.27 -19.87
N VAL A 757 -29.03 -12.39 -20.67
CA VAL A 757 -28.41 -11.55 -21.71
C VAL A 757 -27.29 -10.65 -21.12
N TRP A 758 -27.30 -10.44 -19.81
CA TRP A 758 -26.37 -9.62 -19.06
C TRP A 758 -25.54 -10.46 -18.07
N GLY A 759 -24.24 -10.65 -18.37
CA GLY A 759 -23.29 -11.31 -17.46
C GLY A 759 -22.41 -10.34 -16.64
N PRO A 760 -21.56 -10.83 -15.70
CA PRO A 760 -20.69 -10.02 -14.82
C PRO A 760 -19.80 -9.02 -15.56
N HIS A 761 -19.45 -9.29 -16.82
CA HIS A 761 -18.67 -8.40 -17.68
C HIS A 761 -19.38 -7.07 -18.00
N HIS A 762 -20.71 -7.01 -17.97
CA HIS A 762 -21.46 -5.77 -18.21
C HIS A 762 -21.47 -4.83 -17.01
N ALA A 763 -21.30 -5.36 -15.79
CA ALA A 763 -21.19 -4.56 -14.57
C ALA A 763 -19.99 -3.60 -14.62
N PHE A 764 -18.91 -4.01 -15.29
CA PHE A 764 -17.72 -3.18 -15.47
C PHE A 764 -17.99 -1.97 -16.38
N ARG A 765 -18.87 -2.09 -17.38
CA ARG A 765 -19.22 -0.99 -18.30
C ARG A 765 -20.14 0.05 -17.65
N PHE A 766 -20.72 -0.27 -16.49
CA PHE A 766 -21.66 0.58 -15.76
C PHE A 766 -21.33 0.65 -14.27
N PRO A 767 -20.27 1.39 -13.89
CA PRO A 767 -19.72 1.28 -12.55
C PRO A 767 -20.67 1.71 -11.42
N PHE A 768 -21.67 2.55 -11.71
CA PHE A 768 -22.69 2.96 -10.74
C PHE A 768 -23.93 2.04 -10.69
N LEU A 769 -24.07 1.10 -11.63
CA LEU A 769 -25.29 0.29 -11.79
C LEU A 769 -25.50 -0.68 -10.62
N LYS A 770 -24.43 -1.35 -10.15
CA LYS A 770 -24.52 -2.25 -8.99
C LYS A 770 -25.08 -1.52 -7.78
N TYR A 771 -24.47 -0.37 -7.43
CA TYR A 771 -24.94 0.48 -6.36
C TYR A 771 -26.40 0.92 -6.57
N SER A 772 -26.73 1.34 -7.79
CA SER A 772 -28.07 1.81 -8.14
C SER A 772 -29.13 0.75 -7.89
N VAL A 773 -28.92 -0.46 -8.39
CA VAL A 773 -29.86 -1.59 -8.24
C VAL A 773 -29.98 -2.02 -6.79
N THR A 774 -28.87 -2.09 -6.06
CA THR A 774 -28.86 -2.52 -4.65
C THR A 774 -29.57 -1.54 -3.72
N TYR A 775 -29.40 -0.23 -3.91
CA TYR A 775 -29.83 0.78 -2.93
C TYR A 775 -30.95 1.72 -3.39
N ILE A 776 -31.48 1.64 -4.62
CA ILE A 776 -32.56 2.53 -5.08
C ILE A 776 -33.79 2.54 -4.16
N LEU A 777 -34.23 1.36 -3.70
CA LEU A 777 -35.38 1.25 -2.78
C LEU A 777 -35.06 1.81 -1.39
N PHE A 778 -33.81 1.66 -0.91
CA PHE A 778 -33.35 2.28 0.33
C PHE A 778 -33.39 3.81 0.24
N HIS A 779 -32.88 4.39 -0.85
CA HIS A 779 -32.90 5.84 -1.05
C HIS A 779 -34.34 6.37 -1.18
N ALA A 780 -35.23 5.67 -1.88
CA ALA A 780 -36.64 6.01 -1.96
C ALA A 780 -37.33 5.96 -0.58
N GLU A 781 -37.05 4.94 0.25
CA GLU A 781 -37.60 4.80 1.61
C GLU A 781 -37.13 5.93 2.55
N MET A 782 -35.85 6.33 2.43
CA MET A 782 -35.33 7.47 3.19
C MET A 782 -35.94 8.80 2.73
N ALA A 783 -36.14 8.99 1.43
CA ALA A 783 -36.81 10.16 0.87
C ALA A 783 -38.29 10.25 1.29
N ALA A 784 -38.98 9.09 1.38
CA ALA A 784 -40.37 8.97 1.82
C ALA A 784 -40.64 9.47 3.25
N ALA A 785 -39.60 9.88 4.00
CA ALA A 785 -39.77 10.52 5.30
C ALA A 785 -40.57 11.83 5.21
N THR A 786 -40.35 12.62 4.15
CA THR A 786 -41.00 13.92 3.96
C THR A 786 -41.41 14.20 2.52
N LEU A 787 -40.92 13.42 1.55
CA LEU A 787 -41.20 13.60 0.13
C LEU A 787 -42.11 12.48 -0.39
N PRO A 788 -43.16 12.79 -1.15
CA PRO A 788 -44.00 11.78 -1.77
C PRO A 788 -43.19 10.95 -2.79
N GLN A 789 -43.45 9.64 -2.84
CA GLN A 789 -42.75 8.68 -3.72
C GLN A 789 -43.72 7.93 -4.65
N ASP A 790 -44.96 8.37 -4.75
CA ASP A 790 -46.00 7.86 -5.64
C ASP A 790 -45.57 7.88 -7.11
N VAL A 791 -45.08 9.03 -7.60
CA VAL A 791 -44.58 9.17 -8.99
C VAL A 791 -43.40 8.25 -9.28
N PHE A 792 -42.51 8.07 -8.30
CA PHE A 792 -41.41 7.13 -8.42
C PHE A 792 -41.93 5.69 -8.55
N LEU A 793 -42.81 5.27 -7.64
CA LEU A 793 -43.38 3.93 -7.65
C LEU A 793 -44.18 3.67 -8.94
N GLU A 794 -44.95 4.64 -9.42
CA GLU A 794 -45.68 4.55 -10.68
C GLU A 794 -44.78 4.29 -11.88
N SER A 795 -43.58 4.86 -11.86
CA SER A 795 -42.68 4.83 -13.00
C SER A 795 -41.50 3.87 -12.81
N PHE A 796 -41.47 3.13 -11.69
CA PHE A 796 -40.46 2.11 -11.36
C PHE A 796 -40.70 0.83 -12.18
N ASP A 797 -39.75 0.51 -13.05
CA ASP A 797 -39.76 -0.72 -13.85
C ASP A 797 -39.31 -1.92 -12.98
N LEU A 798 -40.28 -2.58 -12.38
CA LEU A 798 -40.06 -3.72 -11.50
C LEU A 798 -39.39 -4.90 -12.22
N GLN A 799 -39.74 -5.15 -13.49
CA GLN A 799 -39.24 -6.30 -14.22
C GLN A 799 -37.75 -6.13 -14.53
N THR A 800 -37.38 -4.97 -15.09
CA THR A 800 -35.96 -4.64 -15.32
C THR A 800 -35.17 -4.64 -14.01
N TRP A 801 -35.75 -4.14 -12.91
CA TRP A 801 -35.07 -4.17 -11.62
C TRP A 801 -34.85 -5.59 -11.09
N ILE A 802 -35.83 -6.50 -11.18
CA ILE A 802 -35.68 -7.91 -10.74
C ILE A 802 -34.56 -8.60 -11.52
N GLU A 803 -34.54 -8.41 -12.85
CA GLU A 803 -33.52 -9.00 -13.71
C GLU A 803 -32.11 -8.52 -13.36
N LEU A 804 -31.93 -7.19 -13.23
CA LEU A 804 -30.66 -6.60 -12.85
C LEU A 804 -30.26 -6.97 -11.42
N HIS A 805 -31.22 -7.04 -10.51
CA HIS A 805 -30.97 -7.40 -9.12
C HIS A 805 -30.43 -8.83 -9.02
N ASN A 806 -31.05 -9.77 -9.75
CA ASN A 806 -30.63 -11.16 -9.73
C ASN A 806 -29.20 -11.36 -10.26
N ILE A 807 -28.73 -10.51 -11.19
CA ILE A 807 -27.34 -10.53 -11.68
C ILE A 807 -26.33 -10.19 -10.57
N PHE A 808 -26.71 -9.32 -9.65
CA PHE A 808 -25.83 -8.79 -8.59
C PHE A 808 -26.00 -9.51 -7.24
N LEU A 809 -26.73 -10.62 -7.19
CA LEU A 809 -26.98 -11.36 -5.96
C LEU A 809 -25.67 -11.82 -5.30
N SER A 810 -25.64 -11.66 -3.98
CA SER A 810 -24.65 -12.32 -3.15
C SER A 810 -24.94 -13.83 -3.09
N ARG A 811 -23.93 -14.65 -2.77
CA ARG A 811 -24.07 -16.13 -2.73
C ARG A 811 -25.11 -16.62 -1.71
N ASP A 812 -25.52 -15.77 -0.77
CA ASP A 812 -26.43 -16.08 0.32
C ASP A 812 -27.85 -15.51 0.11
N GLU A 813 -28.10 -14.78 -0.99
CA GLU A 813 -29.41 -14.21 -1.31
C GLU A 813 -30.18 -15.07 -2.35
N GLU A 814 -31.46 -15.31 -2.09
CA GLU A 814 -32.35 -16.03 -3.01
C GLU A 814 -32.80 -15.14 -4.19
N GLU A 815 -32.79 -15.70 -5.40
CA GLU A 815 -33.30 -15.06 -6.60
C GLU A 815 -34.80 -14.72 -6.50
N TYR A 816 -35.20 -13.54 -6.99
CA TYR A 816 -36.61 -13.23 -7.18
C TYR A 816 -37.11 -13.79 -8.50
N ALA A 817 -38.28 -14.43 -8.49
CA ALA A 817 -38.96 -14.82 -9.73
C ALA A 817 -39.45 -13.56 -10.48
N ARG A 818 -39.50 -13.60 -11.82
CA ARG A 818 -40.09 -12.50 -12.62
C ARG A 818 -41.54 -12.18 -12.24
N SER A 819 -42.27 -13.15 -11.69
CA SER A 819 -43.64 -12.96 -11.19
C SER A 819 -43.72 -12.35 -9.78
N THR A 820 -42.59 -12.07 -9.11
CA THR A 820 -42.57 -11.51 -7.76
C THR A 820 -43.12 -10.08 -7.78
N GLY A 821 -44.16 -9.83 -6.97
CA GLY A 821 -44.79 -8.52 -6.87
C GLY A 821 -44.00 -7.50 -6.04
N LEU A 822 -44.12 -6.21 -6.39
CA LEU A 822 -43.44 -5.09 -5.75
C LEU A 822 -43.64 -5.08 -4.21
N PHE A 823 -44.85 -5.35 -3.74
CA PHE A 823 -45.15 -5.31 -2.30
C PHE A 823 -44.35 -6.34 -1.49
N TYR A 824 -44.18 -7.56 -2.02
CA TYR A 824 -43.37 -8.59 -1.37
C TYR A 824 -41.89 -8.17 -1.29
N ILE A 825 -41.37 -7.54 -2.36
CA ILE A 825 -40.00 -7.03 -2.39
C ILE A 825 -39.83 -5.90 -1.37
N LEU A 826 -40.78 -4.96 -1.29
CA LEU A 826 -40.75 -3.87 -0.31
C LEU A 826 -40.79 -4.39 1.14
N ASP A 827 -41.59 -5.41 1.44
CA ASP A 827 -41.62 -6.04 2.78
C ASP A 827 -40.30 -6.79 3.07
N LYS A 828 -39.79 -7.61 2.14
CA LYS A 828 -38.51 -8.34 2.31
C LYS A 828 -37.31 -7.39 2.46
N ARG A 829 -37.35 -6.21 1.84
CA ARG A 829 -36.32 -5.15 1.92
C ARG A 829 -36.56 -4.16 3.07
N ASN A 830 -37.58 -4.38 3.92
CA ASN A 830 -37.93 -3.53 5.06
C ASN A 830 -38.18 -2.05 4.67
N CYS A 831 -39.01 -1.82 3.66
CA CYS A 831 -39.39 -0.49 3.14
C CYS A 831 -40.88 -0.16 3.45
N PRO A 832 -41.24 0.10 4.73
CA PRO A 832 -42.64 0.26 5.15
C PRO A 832 -43.32 1.51 4.59
N ARG A 833 -42.62 2.64 4.41
CA ARG A 833 -43.22 3.88 3.88
C ARG A 833 -43.55 3.74 2.40
N LEU A 834 -42.67 3.10 1.64
CA LEU A 834 -42.96 2.76 0.25
C LEU A 834 -44.11 1.76 0.14
N ALA A 835 -44.16 0.75 1.01
CA ALA A 835 -45.25 -0.23 1.01
C ALA A 835 -46.62 0.42 1.31
N ALA A 836 -46.66 1.38 2.24
CA ALA A 836 -47.85 2.16 2.53
C ALA A 836 -48.29 3.01 1.31
N THR A 837 -47.34 3.68 0.66
CA THR A 837 -47.60 4.49 -0.54
C THR A 837 -48.12 3.64 -1.70
N ALA A 838 -47.50 2.48 -1.95
CA ALA A 838 -47.92 1.53 -2.99
C ALA A 838 -49.34 0.96 -2.76
N SER A 839 -49.74 0.84 -1.49
CA SER A 839 -51.07 0.33 -1.10
C SER A 839 -52.18 1.36 -1.31
N TYR A 840 -51.88 2.66 -1.14
CA TYR A 840 -52.85 3.75 -1.28
C TYR A 840 -53.22 4.07 -2.75
N HIS A 841 -52.29 3.90 -3.69
CA HIS A 841 -52.47 4.22 -5.12
C HIS A 841 -52.91 3.04 -6.00
N GLY A 842 -53.52 1.99 -5.42
CA GLY A 842 -54.27 0.98 -6.18
C GLY A 842 -53.46 -0.07 -6.97
N ARG A 843 -52.15 -0.23 -6.73
CA ARG A 843 -51.34 -1.29 -7.36
C ARG A 843 -51.54 -2.70 -6.77
N ILE A 844 -52.49 -2.89 -5.85
CA ILE A 844 -52.75 -4.17 -5.19
C ILE A 844 -54.26 -4.40 -5.05
N ASN A 845 -54.72 -5.55 -5.56
CA ASN A 845 -56.02 -6.11 -5.22
C ASN A 845 -55.92 -6.76 -3.82
N LEU A 846 -56.49 -6.11 -2.80
CA LEU A 846 -56.38 -6.48 -1.38
C LEU A 846 -57.15 -7.77 -0.99
N SER A 847 -57.67 -8.54 -1.95
CA SER A 847 -58.52 -9.71 -1.67
C SER A 847 -57.78 -10.95 -1.16
N ALA A 848 -56.44 -11.01 -1.20
CA ALA A 848 -55.68 -12.20 -0.79
C ALA A 848 -54.75 -12.04 0.44
N LEU A 849 -54.58 -10.83 1.00
CA LEU A 849 -53.57 -10.59 2.05
C LEU A 849 -54.09 -9.84 3.30
N GLY A 850 -55.41 -9.82 3.51
CA GLY A 850 -56.09 -9.01 4.53
C GLY A 850 -55.80 -9.36 6.00
N TYR A 851 -55.01 -10.40 6.32
CA TYR A 851 -54.86 -10.87 7.71
C TYR A 851 -53.52 -10.56 8.39
N LYS A 852 -52.46 -10.18 7.66
CA LYS A 852 -51.12 -9.93 8.25
C LYS A 852 -50.77 -8.47 8.51
N ILE A 853 -51.34 -7.52 7.76
CA ILE A 853 -50.97 -6.10 7.83
C ILE A 853 -51.56 -5.39 9.07
N ARG A 854 -52.72 -5.84 9.56
CA ARG A 854 -53.38 -5.23 10.73
C ARG A 854 -52.61 -5.36 12.05
N ARG A 855 -51.60 -6.24 12.13
CA ARG A 855 -50.84 -6.50 13.37
C ARG A 855 -49.51 -5.73 13.47
N LYS A 856 -48.92 -5.29 12.34
CA LYS A 856 -47.66 -4.52 12.32
C LYS A 856 -47.84 -3.00 12.49
N LEU A 857 -49.03 -2.46 12.19
CA LEU A 857 -49.33 -1.03 12.32
C LEU A 857 -49.78 -0.60 13.73
N SER A 858 -49.88 -1.55 14.69
CA SER A 858 -50.42 -1.32 16.03
C SER A 858 -49.39 -1.38 17.16
N GLU A 859 -48.08 -1.50 16.87
CA GLU A 859 -47.05 -1.47 17.91
C GLU A 859 -46.44 -0.06 18.03
N PRO A 860 -46.47 0.57 19.21
CA PRO A 860 -45.81 1.84 19.44
C PRO A 860 -44.29 1.62 19.46
N THR A 861 -43.58 2.31 18.58
CA THR A 861 -42.11 2.33 18.52
C THR A 861 -41.54 2.89 19.83
N THR A 862 -41.02 2.01 20.68
CA THR A 862 -40.19 2.37 21.83
C THR A 862 -38.77 2.72 21.35
N GLY A 863 -38.41 3.97 21.62
CA GLY A 863 -37.08 4.46 21.95
C GLY A 863 -35.85 3.84 21.30
N CYS A 864 -35.24 4.58 20.38
CA CYS A 864 -33.80 4.75 20.41
C CYS A 864 -33.44 6.18 19.99
N CYS A 865 -33.43 7.07 20.98
CA CYS A 865 -32.59 8.26 20.94
C CYS A 865 -31.14 7.79 21.01
N ILE A 866 -30.35 8.01 19.97
CA ILE A 866 -28.95 8.43 20.13
C ILE A 866 -28.69 9.45 19.02
N LEU A 867 -28.26 10.63 19.48
CA LEU A 867 -27.87 11.83 18.75
C LEU A 867 -26.74 11.58 17.76
#